data_AF-A0A920LJ61-F1
#
_entry.id   AF-A0A920LJ61-F1
#
_cell.length_a   1.000
_cell.length_b   1.000
_cell.length_c   1.000
_cell.angle_alpha   90.00
_cell.angle_beta   90.00
_cell.angle_gamma   90.00
#
_symmetry.space_group_name_H-M   'P 1'
#
loop_
_entity.id
_entity.type
_entity.pdbx_description
1 polymer ?
#
loop_
_entity_poly.entity_id
_entity_poly.type
_entity_poly.pdbx_seq_one_letter_code
_entity_poly.pdbx_strand_id
1 'polypeptide(L)'
;MNKIKFSIILLGLRLLLWWQSIVHKKFKTHLAEKNFTAQIQVKDKSVGRWITFNNGNIISSSGFHKKPEVVLSFKNSDVAVTLMMPLVMAFLFKKSINQLDQINALKDFNLTLDGPDEFTLWFTQTLMKTQTNGLKHGVEVGDGVKRFTNMTNGGPVFIYVKNDKIIRITPIEFDDSDPDTWSISARGKTFKPPRKTTLAPHGMNWKSMVYSPDRLLYPMKRVDFNPNGKRNQKNRGVSGYERISWEEALDIVTNEIKRVKKEHGPGAIVNSHGSHHTWGNVGYYLSANFKFINALGMSRVHHNPDSWEGWYWGAAHHWGGSLRVGQSETYGTVEDLLKEAEMVVFWASNPEGTSGAYGSFEGTIRRKWLKELDIDIVHVDPFYNDSCQFLGGKWLPTKPTSSPALAMAIAYVWIKENLYDKDFVKNRTVGFDKWKNYILGKDDKVEKTPEWAAKETGLSAKDIRALARKWGNKKVYLAAGGWGNGHGGACRNQTGIQWARSLVCLIAMQGIGKPGVNMGNLQWGTPVDNNFYFPGYAEGGISGDLHHTAMSVELFQRMPQLPSMNTVEQSIPRLWLPEAIINGKAEGYVWDGKSIEAQFNKVTYPKPGYSPVKMLYKYGGSMFGTMPDSNRHIKMYQSENLEFVVNQSIWMEGETKYSDLISASLHKF
;
A
#
# COMPACT_ATOMS: atom_id res chain seq x y z
N MET A 1 -36.34 -2.05 34.75
CA MET A 1 -35.48 -0.83 34.77
C MET A 1 -34.89 -0.50 33.40
N ASN A 2 -34.26 -1.44 32.67
CA ASN A 2 -33.56 -1.13 31.42
C ASN A 2 -34.47 -0.77 30.22
N LYS A 3 -35.71 -1.29 30.16
CA LYS A 3 -36.73 -0.85 29.18
C LYS A 3 -37.03 0.65 29.27
N ILE A 4 -37.19 1.16 30.50
CA ILE A 4 -37.42 2.59 30.78
C ILE A 4 -36.19 3.40 30.38
N LYS A 5 -34.98 2.96 30.78
CA LYS A 5 -33.72 3.60 30.38
C LYS A 5 -33.58 3.70 28.86
N PHE A 6 -33.88 2.62 28.13
CA PHE A 6 -33.82 2.62 26.67
C PHE A 6 -34.83 3.59 26.04
N SER A 7 -36.07 3.61 26.52
CA SER A 7 -37.10 4.57 26.07
C SER A 7 -36.65 6.03 26.28
N ILE A 8 -36.01 6.34 27.43
CA ILE A 8 -35.43 7.65 27.71
C ILE A 8 -34.28 7.98 26.74
N ILE A 9 -33.39 7.02 26.46
CA ILE A 9 -32.29 7.20 25.49
C ILE A 9 -32.85 7.54 24.10
N LEU A 10 -33.88 6.83 23.64
CA LEU A 10 -34.51 7.09 22.34
C LEU A 10 -35.17 8.48 22.27
N LEU A 11 -35.81 8.92 23.36
CA LEU A 11 -36.32 10.29 23.45
C LEU A 11 -35.16 11.32 23.42
N GLY A 12 -34.09 11.06 24.16
CA GLY A 12 -32.88 11.87 24.17
C GLY A 12 -32.24 12.00 22.79
N LEU A 13 -32.17 10.91 22.02
CA LEU A 13 -31.67 10.94 20.65
C LEU A 13 -32.51 11.85 19.74
N ARG A 14 -33.84 11.80 19.85
CA ARG A 14 -34.73 12.71 19.11
C ARG A 14 -34.46 14.18 19.45
N LEU A 15 -34.29 14.49 20.74
CA LEU A 15 -33.96 15.83 21.21
C LEU A 15 -32.57 16.27 20.75
N LEU A 16 -31.59 15.36 20.74
CA LEU A 16 -30.24 15.61 20.24
C LEU A 16 -30.26 15.96 18.75
N LEU A 17 -30.95 15.16 17.93
CA LEU A 17 -31.08 15.43 16.49
C LEU A 17 -31.77 16.78 16.22
N TRP A 18 -32.80 17.10 17.00
CA TRP A 18 -33.46 18.40 16.94
C TRP A 18 -32.50 19.54 17.26
N TRP A 19 -31.82 19.45 18.39
CA TRP A 19 -30.91 20.47 18.88
C TRP A 19 -29.74 20.68 17.91
N GLN A 20 -29.16 19.59 17.40
CA GLN A 20 -28.14 19.62 16.35
C GLN A 20 -28.63 20.35 15.09
N SER A 21 -29.89 20.17 14.68
CA SER A 21 -30.48 20.87 13.53
C SER A 21 -30.69 22.36 13.76
N ILE A 22 -30.88 22.79 15.02
CA ILE A 22 -31.01 24.21 15.38
C ILE A 22 -29.63 24.87 15.43
N VAL A 23 -28.67 24.22 16.09
CA VAL A 23 -27.34 24.79 16.33
C VAL A 23 -26.49 24.78 15.05
N HIS A 24 -26.59 23.74 14.22
CA HIS A 24 -25.73 23.56 13.05
C HIS A 24 -26.52 23.58 11.74
N LYS A 25 -26.45 24.71 11.02
CA LYS A 25 -27.11 24.89 9.71
C LYS A 25 -26.77 23.78 8.70
N LYS A 26 -25.50 23.35 8.64
CA LYS A 26 -25.07 22.24 7.76
C LYS A 26 -25.76 20.92 8.12
N PHE A 27 -26.00 20.66 9.40
CA PHE A 27 -26.73 19.47 9.83
C PHE A 27 -28.20 19.55 9.44
N LYS A 28 -28.84 20.73 9.54
CA LYS A 28 -30.20 20.94 9.05
C LYS A 28 -30.32 20.70 7.54
N THR A 29 -29.36 21.19 6.76
CA THR A 29 -29.29 20.92 5.32
C THR A 29 -29.15 19.42 5.04
N HIS A 30 -28.25 18.73 5.76
CA HIS A 30 -28.10 17.27 5.67
C HIS A 30 -29.42 16.55 5.92
N LEU A 31 -30.17 16.93 6.97
CA LEU A 31 -31.48 16.35 7.30
C LEU A 31 -32.56 16.57 6.22
N ALA A 32 -32.37 17.51 5.30
CA ALA A 32 -33.29 17.77 4.19
C ALA A 32 -32.98 16.96 2.94
N GLU A 33 -31.86 16.23 2.90
CA GLU A 33 -31.44 15.45 1.74
C GLU A 33 -32.32 14.21 1.48
N LYS A 34 -32.97 13.68 2.52
CA LYS A 34 -33.75 12.44 2.47
C LYS A 34 -35.05 12.54 3.26
N ASN A 35 -36.09 11.92 2.74
CA ASN A 35 -37.43 11.88 3.33
C ASN A 35 -37.86 10.42 3.53
N PHE A 36 -37.87 9.96 4.78
CA PHE A 36 -38.25 8.59 5.14
C PHE A 36 -38.46 8.46 6.66
N THR A 37 -39.02 7.34 7.10
CA THR A 37 -39.19 6.98 8.51
C THR A 37 -38.20 5.89 8.92
N ALA A 38 -37.35 6.22 9.90
CA ALA A 38 -36.51 5.26 10.60
C ALA A 38 -37.17 4.80 11.91
N GLN A 39 -36.94 3.56 12.30
CA GLN A 39 -37.40 2.99 13.56
C GLN A 39 -36.23 2.37 14.32
N ILE A 40 -36.14 2.68 15.61
CA ILE A 40 -35.18 2.03 16.51
C ILE A 40 -35.98 1.23 17.53
N GLN A 41 -35.66 -0.06 17.68
CA GLN A 41 -36.43 -0.98 18.52
C GLN A 41 -35.59 -2.08 19.16
N VAL A 42 -36.20 -2.81 20.09
CA VAL A 42 -35.73 -4.15 20.50
C VAL A 42 -36.50 -5.24 19.75
N LYS A 43 -35.85 -6.39 19.50
CA LYS A 43 -36.40 -7.52 18.70
C LYS A 43 -37.71 -8.06 19.27
N ASP A 44 -37.87 -8.06 20.60
CA ASP A 44 -39.10 -8.48 21.28
C ASP A 44 -40.26 -7.47 21.17
N LYS A 45 -40.06 -6.35 20.46
CA LYS A 45 -41.02 -5.25 20.29
C LYS A 45 -41.59 -4.71 21.61
N SER A 46 -40.82 -4.79 22.70
CA SER A 46 -41.25 -4.23 23.98
C SER A 46 -40.95 -2.74 24.13
N VAL A 47 -39.96 -2.21 23.40
CA VAL A 47 -39.59 -0.79 23.37
C VAL A 47 -39.20 -0.38 21.95
N GLY A 48 -39.68 0.76 21.50
CA GLY A 48 -39.30 1.33 20.20
C GLY A 48 -39.67 2.80 20.09
N ARG A 49 -39.06 3.47 19.11
CA ARG A 49 -39.37 4.83 18.69
C ARG A 49 -39.13 4.94 17.20
N TRP A 50 -40.02 5.63 16.51
CA TRP A 50 -39.83 5.98 15.11
C TRP A 50 -39.51 7.47 14.97
N ILE A 51 -38.79 7.80 13.91
CA ILE A 51 -38.33 9.14 13.57
C ILE A 51 -38.54 9.33 12.06
N THR A 52 -39.39 10.26 11.68
CA THR A 52 -39.62 10.66 10.30
C THR A 52 -38.81 11.91 10.00
N PHE A 53 -37.98 11.82 8.97
CA PHE A 53 -37.27 12.95 8.37
C PHE A 53 -38.11 13.46 7.19
N ASN A 54 -38.40 14.76 7.18
CA ASN A 54 -39.17 15.39 6.10
C ASN A 54 -38.68 16.82 5.87
N ASN A 55 -37.93 17.03 4.79
CA ASN A 55 -37.38 18.32 4.36
C ASN A 55 -36.67 19.06 5.51
N GLY A 56 -35.86 18.33 6.28
CA GLY A 56 -35.09 18.86 7.41
C GLY A 56 -35.86 18.95 8.73
N ASN A 57 -37.17 18.70 8.71
CA ASN A 57 -37.98 18.55 9.92
C ASN A 57 -37.93 17.12 10.43
N ILE A 58 -38.05 16.99 11.75
CA ILE A 58 -38.03 15.70 12.43
C ILE A 58 -39.35 15.54 13.19
N ILE A 59 -40.06 14.44 12.94
CA ILE A 59 -41.26 14.04 13.70
C ILE A 59 -40.95 12.70 14.36
N SER A 60 -41.36 12.50 15.60
CA SER A 60 -41.08 11.23 16.29
C SER A 60 -42.11 10.92 17.36
N SER A 61 -42.46 9.65 17.49
CA SER A 61 -43.29 9.15 18.59
C SER A 61 -42.73 7.83 19.12
N SER A 62 -43.05 7.52 20.37
CA SER A 62 -42.78 6.21 20.96
C SER A 62 -43.66 5.13 20.32
N GLY A 63 -43.20 3.88 20.37
CA GLY A 63 -43.88 2.74 19.77
C GLY A 63 -43.39 2.46 18.35
N PHE A 64 -44.24 1.83 17.55
CA PHE A 64 -43.87 1.24 16.27
C PHE A 64 -44.64 1.90 15.12
N HIS A 65 -43.93 2.31 14.08
CA HIS A 65 -44.49 2.78 12.83
C HIS A 65 -45.04 1.59 12.03
N LYS A 66 -46.13 1.79 11.27
CA LYS A 66 -46.75 0.72 10.47
C LYS A 66 -45.86 0.26 9.32
N LYS A 67 -45.11 1.17 8.72
CA LYS A 67 -44.22 0.93 7.57
C LYS A 67 -42.97 1.81 7.66
N PRO A 68 -42.01 1.48 8.54
CA PRO A 68 -40.72 2.16 8.54
C PRO A 68 -39.88 1.66 7.35
N GLU A 69 -39.19 2.57 6.66
CA GLU A 69 -38.26 2.22 5.59
C GLU A 69 -36.92 1.72 6.14
N VAL A 70 -36.54 2.15 7.35
CA VAL A 70 -35.32 1.71 8.03
C VAL A 70 -35.64 1.21 9.43
N VAL A 71 -35.11 0.06 9.82
CA VAL A 71 -35.27 -0.50 11.18
C VAL A 71 -33.91 -0.86 11.77
N LEU A 72 -33.52 -0.17 12.83
CA LEU A 72 -32.38 -0.51 13.68
C LEU A 72 -32.87 -1.31 14.89
N SER A 73 -32.52 -2.59 14.98
CA SER A 73 -33.05 -3.51 15.99
C SER A 73 -31.96 -4.06 16.91
N PHE A 74 -32.15 -3.94 18.22
CA PHE A 74 -31.29 -4.53 19.25
C PHE A 74 -31.89 -5.85 19.78
N LYS A 75 -31.05 -6.81 20.18
CA LYS A 75 -31.51 -8.09 20.74
C LYS A 75 -32.44 -7.91 21.95
N ASN A 76 -32.06 -7.04 22.87
CA ASN A 76 -32.84 -6.71 24.06
C ASN A 76 -32.48 -5.30 24.57
N SER A 77 -33.21 -4.82 25.59
CA SER A 77 -33.00 -3.48 26.14
C SER A 77 -31.64 -3.32 26.81
N ASP A 78 -31.03 -4.40 27.30
CA ASP A 78 -29.73 -4.33 28.00
C ASP A 78 -28.62 -4.01 27.00
N VAL A 79 -28.58 -4.74 25.88
CA VAL A 79 -27.69 -4.45 24.75
C VAL A 79 -27.93 -3.03 24.23
N ALA A 80 -29.19 -2.65 24.03
CA ALA A 80 -29.54 -1.34 23.49
C ALA A 80 -29.07 -0.20 24.40
N VAL A 81 -29.26 -0.34 25.71
CA VAL A 81 -28.73 0.60 26.71
C VAL A 81 -27.21 0.60 26.64
N THR A 82 -26.51 -0.52 26.73
CA THR A 82 -25.04 -0.55 26.70
C THR A 82 -24.44 0.15 25.48
N LEU A 83 -25.01 -0.08 24.29
CA LEU A 83 -24.47 0.45 23.03
C LEU A 83 -24.86 1.91 22.76
N MET A 84 -26.03 2.36 23.24
CA MET A 84 -26.54 3.72 22.98
C MET A 84 -26.41 4.67 24.18
N MET A 85 -26.25 4.17 25.41
CA MET A 85 -26.06 4.96 26.63
C MET A 85 -24.83 5.89 26.63
N PRO A 86 -23.75 5.65 25.85
CA PRO A 86 -22.68 6.62 25.77
C PRO A 86 -23.04 7.86 24.93
N LEU A 87 -24.08 7.85 24.08
CA LEU A 87 -24.42 9.01 23.23
C LEU A 87 -24.85 10.25 24.04
N VAL A 88 -25.52 10.06 25.17
CA VAL A 88 -26.02 11.15 26.02
C VAL A 88 -24.98 11.55 27.09
N MET A 89 -24.26 10.58 27.64
CA MET A 89 -23.19 10.83 28.62
C MET A 89 -21.88 11.33 27.98
N ALA A 90 -21.58 11.00 26.71
CA ALA A 90 -20.44 11.57 26.00
C ALA A 90 -20.58 13.10 25.84
N PHE A 91 -21.81 13.56 25.59
CA PHE A 91 -22.14 14.98 25.49
C PHE A 91 -22.04 15.71 26.84
N LEU A 92 -22.46 15.08 27.93
CA LEU A 92 -22.49 15.70 29.28
C LEU A 92 -21.21 15.49 30.11
N PHE A 93 -20.48 14.39 29.92
CA PHE A 93 -19.39 13.95 30.80
C PHE A 93 -18.11 13.51 30.05
N LYS A 94 -18.00 13.73 28.73
CA LYS A 94 -16.82 13.39 27.91
C LYS A 94 -16.34 11.93 28.02
N LYS A 95 -17.22 10.97 28.28
CA LYS A 95 -16.91 9.52 28.25
C LYS A 95 -17.24 8.96 26.86
N SER A 96 -16.26 8.39 26.16
CA SER A 96 -16.42 7.93 24.77
C SER A 96 -17.17 6.60 24.63
N ILE A 97 -17.82 6.41 23.48
CA ILE A 97 -18.36 5.10 23.05
C ILE A 97 -17.19 4.10 22.94
N ASN A 98 -17.35 2.92 23.54
CA ASN A 98 -16.47 1.81 23.26
C ASN A 98 -16.82 1.20 21.89
N GLN A 99 -16.01 1.52 20.88
CA GLN A 99 -16.22 1.04 19.52
C GLN A 99 -16.09 -0.48 19.41
N LEU A 100 -15.28 -1.12 20.27
CA LEU A 100 -15.12 -2.57 20.29
C LEU A 100 -16.43 -3.27 20.66
N ASP A 101 -17.19 -2.72 21.60
CA ASP A 101 -18.48 -3.30 22.03
C ASP A 101 -19.53 -3.19 20.91
N GLN A 102 -19.54 -2.09 20.15
CA GLN A 102 -20.41 -1.93 18.98
C GLN A 102 -20.05 -2.94 17.89
N ILE A 103 -18.75 -3.10 17.62
CA ILE A 103 -18.24 -4.09 16.67
C ILE A 103 -18.65 -5.50 17.06
N ASN A 104 -18.48 -5.87 18.34
CA ASN A 104 -18.84 -7.20 18.83
C ASN A 104 -20.37 -7.43 18.77
N ALA A 105 -21.17 -6.43 19.12
CA ALA A 105 -22.62 -6.53 19.02
C ALA A 105 -23.13 -6.71 17.58
N LEU A 106 -22.47 -6.09 16.60
CA LEU A 106 -22.77 -6.33 15.18
C LEU A 106 -22.41 -7.77 14.77
N LYS A 107 -21.24 -8.27 15.17
CA LYS A 107 -20.80 -9.64 14.89
C LYS A 107 -21.72 -10.71 15.48
N ASP A 108 -22.19 -10.49 16.69
CA ASP A 108 -23.07 -11.41 17.42
C ASP A 108 -24.55 -11.30 17.01
N PHE A 109 -24.85 -10.48 15.98
CA PHE A 109 -26.22 -10.17 15.55
C PHE A 109 -27.12 -9.64 16.69
N ASN A 110 -26.48 -9.02 17.69
CA ASN A 110 -27.14 -8.33 18.79
C ASN A 110 -27.68 -6.95 18.36
N LEU A 111 -27.23 -6.46 17.21
CA LEU A 111 -27.67 -5.26 16.51
C LEU A 111 -27.86 -5.58 15.01
N THR A 112 -29.01 -5.23 14.44
CA THR A 112 -29.28 -5.35 12.99
C THR A 112 -29.82 -4.04 12.43
N LEU A 113 -29.57 -3.79 11.14
CA LEU A 113 -30.05 -2.61 10.42
C LEU A 113 -30.67 -3.08 9.10
N ASP A 114 -31.98 -2.92 8.99
CA ASP A 114 -32.77 -3.38 7.85
C ASP A 114 -33.33 -2.16 7.08
N GLY A 115 -33.35 -2.24 5.74
CA GLY A 115 -33.87 -1.18 4.87
C GLY A 115 -33.05 -1.00 3.59
N PRO A 116 -33.45 -0.10 2.68
CA PRO A 116 -32.66 0.24 1.49
C PRO A 116 -31.30 0.82 1.85
N ASP A 117 -30.23 0.37 1.19
CA ASP A 117 -28.83 0.78 1.45
C ASP A 117 -28.63 2.30 1.54
N GLU A 118 -29.28 3.05 0.64
CA GLU A 118 -29.23 4.51 0.64
C GLU A 118 -29.72 5.11 1.96
N PHE A 119 -30.86 4.63 2.45
CA PHE A 119 -31.48 5.14 3.67
C PHE A 119 -30.79 4.63 4.93
N THR A 120 -30.36 3.36 4.95
CA THR A 120 -29.64 2.78 6.09
C THR A 120 -28.26 3.43 6.28
N LEU A 121 -27.54 3.69 5.18
CA LEU A 121 -26.26 4.40 5.19
C LEU A 121 -26.44 5.86 5.64
N TRP A 122 -27.37 6.58 5.03
CA TRP A 122 -27.66 7.97 5.39
C TRP A 122 -28.10 8.08 6.86
N PHE A 123 -28.96 7.17 7.33
CA PHE A 123 -29.43 7.18 8.72
C PHE A 123 -28.27 6.96 9.70
N THR A 124 -27.44 5.95 9.45
CA THR A 124 -26.26 5.67 10.28
C THR A 124 -25.29 6.86 10.28
N GLN A 125 -25.01 7.46 9.13
CA GLN A 125 -24.18 8.66 9.03
C GLN A 125 -24.78 9.85 9.80
N THR A 126 -26.10 10.03 9.75
CA THR A 126 -26.80 11.06 10.52
C THR A 126 -26.60 10.86 12.02
N LEU A 127 -26.73 9.62 12.52
CA LEU A 127 -26.47 9.28 13.92
C LEU A 127 -25.00 9.47 14.32
N MET A 128 -24.05 9.16 13.44
CA MET A 128 -22.63 9.37 13.71
C MET A 128 -22.27 10.86 13.71
N LYS A 129 -22.85 11.65 12.79
CA LYS A 129 -22.64 13.10 12.72
C LYS A 129 -23.04 13.83 14.00
N THR A 130 -24.02 13.33 14.77
CA THR A 130 -24.37 13.96 16.08
C THR A 130 -23.23 13.91 17.09
N GLN A 131 -22.26 12.99 16.92
CA GLN A 131 -21.10 12.85 17.80
C GLN A 131 -19.94 13.77 17.40
N THR A 132 -19.89 14.17 16.13
CA THR A 132 -18.76 14.93 15.57
C THR A 132 -19.11 16.37 15.22
N ASN A 133 -20.40 16.70 15.07
CA ASN A 133 -20.83 18.06 14.81
C ASN A 133 -20.40 19.00 15.93
N GLY A 134 -19.78 20.12 15.56
CA GLY A 134 -19.24 21.10 16.50
C GLY A 134 -17.85 20.77 17.02
N LEU A 135 -17.30 19.57 16.78
CA LEU A 135 -15.89 19.30 17.03
C LEU A 135 -15.03 20.20 16.14
N LYS A 136 -14.16 20.97 16.78
CA LYS A 136 -13.13 21.74 16.08
C LYS A 136 -12.00 20.77 15.73
N HIS A 137 -11.81 20.53 14.45
CA HIS A 137 -10.66 19.78 13.95
C HIS A 137 -9.46 20.71 13.78
N GLY A 138 -8.28 20.20 14.13
CA GLY A 138 -7.03 20.96 14.09
C GLY A 138 -6.76 21.77 15.36
N VAL A 139 -5.54 22.27 15.46
CA VAL A 139 -5.04 23.09 16.58
C VAL A 139 -4.83 24.52 16.08
N GLU A 140 -5.44 25.50 16.74
CA GLU A 140 -5.17 26.92 16.46
C GLU A 140 -3.74 27.26 16.86
N VAL A 141 -2.97 27.87 15.96
CA VAL A 141 -1.56 28.23 16.21
C VAL A 141 -1.29 29.73 16.07
N GLY A 142 -2.33 30.55 16.13
CA GLY A 142 -2.27 32.02 16.01
C GLY A 142 -2.64 32.55 14.62
N ASP A 143 -2.97 33.84 14.53
CA ASP A 143 -3.24 34.58 13.29
C ASP A 143 -4.28 33.94 12.34
N GLY A 144 -5.26 33.23 12.89
CA GLY A 144 -6.28 32.51 12.11
C GLY A 144 -5.75 31.29 11.37
N VAL A 145 -4.58 30.76 11.76
CA VAL A 145 -3.97 29.54 11.21
C VAL A 145 -4.35 28.35 12.07
N LYS A 146 -4.85 27.30 11.42
CA LYS A 146 -5.08 25.98 12.01
C LYS A 146 -4.06 24.97 11.51
N ARG A 147 -3.50 24.20 12.44
CA ARG A 147 -2.61 23.07 12.18
C ARG A 147 -3.39 21.76 12.22
N PHE A 148 -3.26 20.94 11.18
CA PHE A 148 -3.83 19.60 11.06
C PHE A 148 -2.74 18.56 10.89
N THR A 149 -3.08 17.29 11.06
CA THR A 149 -2.21 16.15 10.75
C THR A 149 -2.67 15.47 9.48
N ASN A 150 -1.72 15.00 8.67
CA ASN A 150 -1.98 14.12 7.53
C ASN A 150 -0.73 13.25 7.27
N MET A 151 -0.77 12.47 6.20
CA MET A 151 0.27 11.52 5.84
C MET A 151 0.44 11.48 4.32
N THR A 152 1.70 11.39 3.88
CA THR A 152 2.09 11.20 2.47
C THR A 152 2.88 9.90 2.32
N ASN A 153 3.19 9.50 1.08
CA ASN A 153 4.16 8.43 0.84
C ASN A 153 5.59 8.83 1.26
N GLY A 154 5.84 10.12 1.48
CA GLY A 154 7.13 10.63 1.95
C GLY A 154 7.26 10.73 3.46
N GLY A 155 6.20 10.44 4.23
CA GLY A 155 6.16 10.57 5.69
C GLY A 155 4.97 11.38 6.23
N PRO A 156 4.79 11.39 7.56
CA PRO A 156 3.74 12.14 8.25
C PRO A 156 4.01 13.65 8.23
N VAL A 157 2.94 14.43 8.25
CA VAL A 157 3.03 15.88 8.13
C VAL A 157 2.06 16.62 9.05
N PHE A 158 2.52 17.78 9.52
CA PHE A 158 1.63 18.86 9.90
C PHE A 158 1.27 19.71 8.67
N ILE A 159 -0.01 20.02 8.51
CA ILE A 159 -0.54 20.94 7.49
C ILE A 159 -1.06 22.18 8.17
N TYR A 160 -0.62 23.34 7.72
CA TYR A 160 -1.09 24.63 8.24
C TYR A 160 -2.03 25.24 7.21
N VAL A 161 -3.23 25.62 7.66
CA VAL A 161 -4.32 26.13 6.83
C VAL A 161 -4.78 27.48 7.36
N LYS A 162 -4.93 28.45 6.47
CA LYS A 162 -5.51 29.78 6.76
C LYS A 162 -6.50 30.11 5.66
N ASN A 163 -7.70 30.54 6.03
CA ASN A 163 -8.78 30.85 5.08
C ASN A 163 -9.01 29.73 4.06
N ASP A 164 -9.11 28.49 4.56
CA ASP A 164 -9.29 27.25 3.77
C ASP A 164 -8.21 26.97 2.71
N LYS A 165 -7.04 27.61 2.82
CA LYS A 165 -5.88 27.41 1.94
C LYS A 165 -4.70 26.83 2.71
N ILE A 166 -4.07 25.79 2.17
CA ILE A 166 -2.82 25.24 2.71
C ILE A 166 -1.72 26.28 2.52
N ILE A 167 -1.15 26.76 3.63
CA ILE A 167 -0.04 27.72 3.60
C ILE A 167 1.32 27.01 3.61
N ARG A 168 1.47 25.92 4.38
CA ARG A 168 2.69 25.10 4.43
C ARG A 168 2.45 23.70 4.96
N ILE A 169 3.40 22.82 4.65
CA ILE A 169 3.50 21.45 5.11
C ILE A 169 4.86 21.30 5.79
N THR A 170 4.90 20.68 6.98
CA THR A 170 6.14 20.44 7.72
C THR A 170 6.17 19.01 8.25
N PRO A 171 7.36 18.47 8.57
CA PRO A 171 7.43 17.27 9.41
C PRO A 171 6.76 17.51 10.77
N ILE A 172 6.39 16.42 11.44
CA ILE A 172 5.84 16.43 12.80
C ILE A 172 6.98 16.49 13.81
N GLU A 173 6.93 17.48 14.69
CA GLU A 173 7.73 17.60 15.91
C GLU A 173 6.90 17.09 17.09
N PHE A 174 7.48 16.19 17.88
CA PHE A 174 6.82 15.62 19.06
C PHE A 174 7.02 16.56 20.26
N ASP A 175 5.99 16.74 21.07
CA ASP A 175 6.06 17.55 22.29
C ASP A 175 6.27 16.67 23.53
N ASP A 176 6.33 17.28 24.72
CA ASP A 176 6.60 16.57 25.97
C ASP A 176 5.46 15.65 26.42
N SER A 177 4.28 15.74 25.78
CA SER A 177 3.15 14.83 26.04
C SER A 177 3.24 13.52 25.24
N ASP A 178 4.05 13.49 24.19
CA ASP A 178 4.31 12.28 23.41
C ASP A 178 5.30 11.36 24.16
N PRO A 179 5.14 10.02 24.11
CA PRO A 179 6.07 9.08 24.75
C PRO A 179 7.54 9.27 24.34
N ASP A 180 8.47 8.84 25.20
CA ASP A 180 9.89 8.92 24.89
C ASP A 180 10.32 7.97 23.76
N THR A 181 11.41 8.29 23.06
CA THR A 181 11.96 7.43 22.00
C THR A 181 12.77 6.28 22.57
N TRP A 182 12.86 5.18 21.83
CA TRP A 182 13.73 4.05 22.15
C TRP A 182 15.21 4.47 22.18
N SER A 183 16.06 3.71 22.89
CA SER A 183 17.51 3.93 22.92
C SER A 183 18.27 2.61 22.76
N ILE A 184 19.49 2.68 22.22
CA ILE A 184 20.38 1.53 22.04
C ILE A 184 21.72 1.85 22.69
N SER A 185 22.17 1.00 23.61
CA SER A 185 23.53 1.05 24.17
C SER A 185 24.46 0.13 23.38
N ALA A 186 25.47 0.71 22.73
CA ALA A 186 26.45 -0.04 21.96
C ALA A 186 27.83 0.63 22.03
N ARG A 187 28.88 -0.16 22.26
CA ARG A 187 30.29 0.28 22.27
C ARG A 187 30.54 1.50 23.19
N GLY A 188 29.94 1.50 24.37
CA GLY A 188 30.08 2.58 25.36
C GLY A 188 29.33 3.88 25.00
N LYS A 189 28.50 3.87 23.95
CA LYS A 189 27.66 5.00 23.54
C LYS A 189 26.18 4.65 23.67
N THR A 190 25.35 5.68 23.87
CA THR A 190 23.89 5.57 23.83
C THR A 190 23.37 6.30 22.61
N PHE A 191 22.67 5.56 21.74
CA PHE A 191 22.09 6.06 20.50
C PHE A 191 20.59 6.25 20.67
N LYS A 192 20.09 7.44 20.35
CA LYS A 192 18.67 7.81 20.48
C LYS A 192 18.23 8.62 19.24
N PRO A 193 17.09 8.31 18.61
CA PRO A 193 16.61 9.08 17.48
C PRO A 193 16.04 10.44 17.94
N PRO A 194 16.03 11.46 17.07
CA PRO A 194 15.39 12.75 17.36
C PRO A 194 13.90 12.61 17.68
N ARG A 195 13.35 13.50 18.52
CA ARG A 195 11.90 13.62 18.79
C ARG A 195 11.15 14.33 17.66
N LYS A 196 11.38 13.90 16.43
CA LYS A 196 10.81 14.49 15.22
C LYS A 196 10.79 13.47 14.09
N THR A 197 9.74 13.52 13.29
CA THR A 197 9.64 12.75 12.04
C THR A 197 10.40 13.44 10.90
N THR A 198 10.71 12.70 9.85
CA THR A 198 11.34 13.23 8.64
C THR A 198 10.41 13.13 7.43
N LEU A 199 10.71 13.89 6.37
CA LEU A 199 9.88 13.94 5.16
C LEU A 199 10.74 13.80 3.90
N ALA A 200 10.35 12.94 2.97
CA ALA A 200 11.01 12.82 1.68
C ALA A 200 10.75 14.08 0.82
N PRO A 201 11.60 14.40 -0.18
CA PRO A 201 11.44 15.63 -0.97
C PRO A 201 10.08 15.77 -1.64
N HIS A 202 9.50 14.67 -2.14
CA HIS A 202 8.16 14.69 -2.74
C HIS A 202 7.05 14.94 -1.69
N GLY A 203 7.23 14.47 -0.44
CA GLY A 203 6.31 14.76 0.67
C GLY A 203 6.37 16.22 1.11
N MET A 204 7.56 16.83 1.13
CA MET A 204 7.74 18.26 1.47
C MET A 204 7.01 19.16 0.48
N ASN A 205 7.01 18.78 -0.80
CA ASN A 205 6.45 19.58 -1.88
C ASN A 205 4.99 19.24 -2.19
N TRP A 206 4.30 18.47 -1.34
CA TRP A 206 2.96 17.98 -1.67
C TRP A 206 1.92 19.09 -1.90
N LYS A 207 2.13 20.28 -1.33
CA LYS A 207 1.30 21.46 -1.59
C LYS A 207 1.22 21.82 -3.09
N SER A 208 2.33 21.68 -3.84
CA SER A 208 2.32 21.97 -5.28
C SER A 208 1.54 20.93 -6.08
N MET A 209 1.52 19.68 -5.62
CA MET A 209 0.73 18.61 -6.25
C MET A 209 -0.78 18.79 -6.01
N VAL A 210 -1.17 19.27 -4.83
CA VAL A 210 -2.57 19.57 -4.50
C VAL A 210 -3.13 20.67 -5.40
N TYR A 211 -2.37 21.77 -5.54
CA TYR A 211 -2.73 22.93 -6.36
C TYR A 211 -2.09 22.93 -7.74
N SER A 212 -1.76 21.75 -8.27
CA SER A 212 -1.15 21.61 -9.59
C SER A 212 -2.09 22.14 -10.68
N PRO A 213 -1.57 22.82 -11.72
CA PRO A 213 -2.38 23.20 -12.88
C PRO A 213 -2.93 21.98 -13.64
N ASP A 214 -2.28 20.82 -13.53
CA ASP A 214 -2.71 19.57 -14.16
C ASP A 214 -3.77 18.82 -13.32
N ARG A 215 -4.24 19.40 -12.21
CA ARG A 215 -5.24 18.77 -11.35
C ARG A 215 -6.58 18.65 -12.09
N LEU A 216 -7.13 17.44 -12.11
CA LEU A 216 -8.49 17.21 -12.61
C LEU A 216 -9.51 17.74 -11.60
N LEU A 217 -10.32 18.70 -12.02
CA LEU A 217 -11.33 19.37 -11.18
C LEU A 217 -12.76 18.94 -11.47
N TYR A 218 -13.01 18.40 -12.66
CA TYR A 218 -14.32 18.00 -13.14
C TYR A 218 -14.22 16.78 -14.06
N PRO A 219 -15.30 16.00 -14.20
CA PRO A 219 -15.37 14.96 -15.22
C PRO A 219 -15.23 15.54 -16.63
N MET A 220 -14.58 14.77 -17.50
CA MET A 220 -14.37 15.17 -18.89
C MET A 220 -14.61 13.99 -19.84
N LYS A 221 -15.15 14.28 -21.02
CA LYS A 221 -15.44 13.32 -22.09
C LYS A 221 -14.64 13.69 -23.33
N ARG A 222 -14.07 12.71 -24.02
CA ARG A 222 -13.34 12.94 -25.26
C ARG A 222 -14.31 13.44 -26.34
N VAL A 223 -13.97 14.54 -27.01
CA VAL A 223 -14.90 15.30 -27.87
C VAL A 223 -15.46 14.51 -29.05
N ASP A 224 -14.75 13.48 -29.51
CA ASP A 224 -15.13 12.64 -30.64
C ASP A 224 -15.54 11.22 -30.21
N PHE A 225 -15.87 11.02 -28.93
CA PHE A 225 -16.40 9.76 -28.43
C PHE A 225 -17.93 9.82 -28.30
N ASN A 226 -18.63 8.95 -29.02
CA ASN A 226 -20.07 8.71 -28.84
C ASN A 226 -20.35 7.24 -28.48
N PRO A 227 -20.85 6.93 -27.27
CA PRO A 227 -21.12 5.55 -26.85
C PRO A 227 -22.20 4.85 -27.70
N ASN A 228 -23.11 5.63 -28.30
CA ASN A 228 -24.20 5.16 -29.16
C ASN A 228 -23.89 5.29 -30.66
N GLY A 229 -22.63 5.57 -31.02
CA GLY A 229 -22.23 5.82 -32.40
C GLY A 229 -20.76 5.53 -32.64
N LYS A 230 -20.08 6.41 -33.37
CA LYS A 230 -18.64 6.26 -33.64
C LYS A 230 -17.83 6.51 -32.35
N ARG A 231 -17.05 5.51 -31.97
CA ARG A 231 -16.18 5.54 -30.77
C ARG A 231 -14.78 6.07 -31.05
N ASN A 232 -14.35 6.11 -32.32
CA ASN A 232 -13.11 6.74 -32.77
C ASN A 232 -11.86 6.37 -31.94
N GLN A 233 -11.66 5.09 -31.65
CA GLN A 233 -10.62 4.57 -30.77
C GLN A 233 -9.21 5.04 -31.17
N LYS A 234 -8.94 5.17 -32.48
CA LYS A 234 -7.66 5.65 -33.03
C LYS A 234 -7.29 7.06 -32.59
N ASN A 235 -8.26 7.88 -32.21
CA ASN A 235 -8.04 9.26 -31.81
C ASN A 235 -7.79 9.43 -30.30
N ARG A 236 -7.78 8.35 -29.50
CA ARG A 236 -7.32 8.40 -28.10
C ARG A 236 -5.86 8.85 -28.06
N GLY A 237 -5.56 9.88 -27.26
CA GLY A 237 -4.25 10.55 -27.22
C GLY A 237 -4.07 11.69 -28.23
N VAL A 238 -5.06 11.92 -29.11
CA VAL A 238 -5.04 12.98 -30.14
C VAL A 238 -6.17 13.99 -29.91
N SER A 239 -7.41 13.50 -29.79
CA SER A 239 -8.59 14.34 -29.59
C SER A 239 -8.61 14.96 -28.20
N GLY A 240 -9.12 16.20 -28.13
CA GLY A 240 -9.32 16.91 -26.87
C GLY A 240 -10.50 16.41 -26.04
N TYR A 241 -10.79 17.12 -24.96
CA TYR A 241 -11.84 16.79 -24.00
C TYR A 241 -12.79 17.97 -23.77
N GLU A 242 -14.06 17.67 -23.56
CA GLU A 242 -15.07 18.60 -23.08
C GLU A 242 -15.46 18.28 -21.63
N ARG A 243 -15.80 19.31 -20.86
CA ARG A 243 -16.33 19.15 -19.50
C ARG A 243 -17.75 18.61 -19.55
N ILE A 244 -18.05 17.64 -18.69
CA ILE A 244 -19.41 17.12 -18.49
C ILE A 244 -19.78 17.14 -17.00
N SER A 245 -21.06 16.93 -16.68
CA SER A 245 -21.50 16.82 -15.29
C SER A 245 -21.12 15.46 -14.69
N TRP A 246 -21.19 15.34 -13.36
CA TRP A 246 -20.99 14.05 -12.70
C TRP A 246 -22.11 13.07 -13.03
N GLU A 247 -23.34 13.55 -13.14
CA GLU A 247 -24.51 12.75 -13.51
C GLU A 247 -24.32 12.13 -14.91
N GLU A 248 -23.98 12.95 -15.92
CA GLU A 248 -23.70 12.46 -17.27
C GLU A 248 -22.53 11.46 -17.27
N ALA A 249 -21.46 11.76 -16.54
CA ALA A 249 -20.30 10.88 -16.47
C ALA A 249 -20.64 9.51 -15.87
N LEU A 250 -21.38 9.51 -14.77
CA LEU A 250 -21.81 8.29 -14.09
C LEU A 250 -22.82 7.50 -14.93
N ASP A 251 -23.71 8.16 -15.66
CA ASP A 251 -24.65 7.51 -16.57
C ASP A 251 -23.91 6.81 -17.71
N ILE A 252 -22.95 7.48 -18.36
CA ILE A 252 -22.13 6.88 -19.43
C ILE A 252 -21.40 5.64 -18.91
N VAL A 253 -20.67 5.78 -17.79
CA VAL A 253 -19.89 4.67 -17.22
C VAL A 253 -20.79 3.51 -16.80
N THR A 254 -21.91 3.81 -16.12
CA THR A 254 -22.84 2.77 -15.64
C THR A 254 -23.52 2.04 -16.80
N ASN A 255 -23.90 2.76 -17.85
CA ASN A 255 -24.51 2.15 -19.04
C ASN A 255 -23.51 1.27 -19.79
N GLU A 256 -22.25 1.69 -19.95
CA GLU A 256 -21.21 0.85 -20.56
C GLU A 256 -20.89 -0.39 -19.70
N ILE A 257 -20.80 -0.26 -18.37
CA ILE A 257 -20.63 -1.42 -17.48
C ILE A 257 -21.79 -2.40 -17.64
N LYS A 258 -23.04 -1.92 -17.63
CA LYS A 258 -24.23 -2.77 -17.82
C LYS A 258 -24.24 -3.44 -19.19
N ARG A 259 -23.92 -2.69 -20.26
CA ARG A 259 -23.85 -3.20 -21.63
C ARG A 259 -22.81 -4.30 -21.76
N VAL A 260 -21.56 -4.03 -21.37
CA VAL A 260 -20.45 -5.00 -21.48
C VAL A 260 -20.74 -6.26 -20.64
N LYS A 261 -21.28 -6.10 -19.42
CA LYS A 261 -21.70 -7.26 -18.61
C LYS A 261 -22.78 -8.09 -19.29
N LYS A 262 -23.77 -7.45 -19.92
CA LYS A 262 -24.87 -8.13 -20.61
C LYS A 262 -24.41 -8.85 -21.89
N GLU A 263 -23.54 -8.22 -22.67
CA GLU A 263 -23.13 -8.70 -24.00
C GLU A 263 -21.93 -9.67 -23.96
N HIS A 264 -21.02 -9.48 -23.00
CA HIS A 264 -19.74 -10.20 -22.96
C HIS A 264 -19.44 -10.85 -21.60
N GLY A 265 -20.24 -10.58 -20.58
CA GLY A 265 -19.98 -11.00 -19.20
C GLY A 265 -19.01 -10.08 -18.45
N PRO A 266 -18.98 -10.14 -17.11
CA PRO A 266 -18.18 -9.25 -16.28
C PRO A 266 -16.66 -9.37 -16.51
N GLY A 267 -16.19 -10.52 -17.00
CA GLY A 267 -14.78 -10.74 -17.35
C GLY A 267 -14.26 -9.84 -18.48
N ALA A 268 -15.14 -9.28 -19.30
CA ALA A 268 -14.75 -8.35 -20.37
C ALA A 268 -14.42 -6.93 -19.86
N ILE A 269 -14.64 -6.64 -18.58
CA ILE A 269 -14.24 -5.38 -17.94
C ILE A 269 -12.96 -5.66 -17.17
N VAL A 270 -11.88 -4.92 -17.46
CA VAL A 270 -10.60 -5.07 -16.76
C VAL A 270 -10.30 -3.85 -15.88
N ASN A 271 -9.89 -4.09 -14.63
CA ASN A 271 -9.38 -3.05 -13.73
C ASN A 271 -7.85 -3.02 -13.74
N SER A 272 -7.28 -1.84 -13.95
CA SER A 272 -5.83 -1.63 -14.02
C SER A 272 -5.40 -0.42 -13.19
N HIS A 273 -4.33 -0.54 -12.41
CA HIS A 273 -3.80 0.53 -11.57
C HIS A 273 -2.28 0.43 -11.41
N GLY A 274 -1.65 1.47 -10.83
CA GLY A 274 -0.23 1.46 -10.47
C GLY A 274 0.06 0.69 -9.18
N SER A 275 1.32 0.32 -8.91
CA SER A 275 1.73 -0.39 -7.69
C SER A 275 1.53 0.42 -6.41
N HIS A 276 1.67 1.75 -6.51
CA HIS A 276 1.56 2.69 -5.40
C HIS A 276 0.32 3.57 -5.53
N HIS A 277 -0.10 4.13 -4.40
CA HIS A 277 -1.29 4.97 -4.27
C HIS A 277 -1.02 6.11 -3.28
N THR A 278 -1.87 7.15 -3.28
CA THR A 278 -1.84 8.18 -2.23
C THR A 278 -2.07 7.55 -0.85
N TRP A 279 -1.30 7.96 0.15
CA TRP A 279 -1.34 7.31 1.46
C TRP A 279 -2.68 7.40 2.18
N GLY A 280 -3.19 6.28 2.68
CA GLY A 280 -4.35 6.21 3.56
C GLY A 280 -5.02 4.85 3.49
N ASN A 281 -4.99 4.09 4.59
CA ASN A 281 -5.32 2.66 4.59
C ASN A 281 -6.74 2.36 4.05
N VAL A 282 -7.74 3.14 4.46
CA VAL A 282 -9.13 2.95 4.02
C VAL A 282 -9.31 3.28 2.53
N GLY A 283 -8.70 4.37 2.07
CA GLY A 283 -8.80 4.82 0.67
C GLY A 283 -7.77 4.18 -0.27
N TYR A 284 -6.89 3.32 0.24
CA TYR A 284 -5.87 2.65 -0.58
C TYR A 284 -6.53 1.69 -1.58
N TYR A 285 -5.85 1.39 -2.69
CA TYR A 285 -6.45 0.55 -3.73
C TYR A 285 -6.81 -0.86 -3.26
N LEU A 286 -5.99 -1.45 -2.36
CA LEU A 286 -6.23 -2.75 -1.73
C LEU A 286 -7.50 -2.78 -0.86
N SER A 287 -8.05 -1.60 -0.57
CA SER A 287 -9.23 -1.39 0.26
C SER A 287 -10.41 -0.87 -0.55
N ALA A 288 -10.41 0.40 -0.96
CA ALA A 288 -11.56 1.00 -1.63
C ALA A 288 -11.76 0.45 -3.05
N ASN A 289 -10.70 0.39 -3.86
CA ASN A 289 -10.78 -0.10 -5.24
C ASN A 289 -11.13 -1.60 -5.26
N PHE A 290 -10.46 -2.43 -4.44
CA PHE A 290 -10.74 -3.87 -4.40
C PHE A 290 -12.18 -4.16 -3.97
N LYS A 291 -12.73 -3.43 -3.00
CA LYS A 291 -14.16 -3.56 -2.65
C LYS A 291 -15.08 -3.26 -3.84
N PHE A 292 -14.78 -2.20 -4.59
CA PHE A 292 -15.56 -1.78 -5.75
C PHE A 292 -15.50 -2.81 -6.89
N ILE A 293 -14.32 -3.27 -7.29
CA ILE A 293 -14.17 -4.22 -8.40
C ILE A 293 -14.75 -5.60 -8.05
N ASN A 294 -14.67 -6.00 -6.79
CA ASN A 294 -15.24 -7.26 -6.31
C ASN A 294 -16.77 -7.21 -6.39
N ALA A 295 -17.39 -6.11 -5.96
CA ALA A 295 -18.83 -5.93 -6.03
C ALA A 295 -19.37 -5.91 -7.47
N LEU A 296 -18.61 -5.37 -8.42
CA LEU A 296 -19.03 -5.30 -9.83
C LEU A 296 -18.73 -6.57 -10.62
N GLY A 297 -17.68 -7.30 -10.27
CA GLY A 297 -17.11 -8.38 -11.07
C GLY A 297 -16.29 -7.80 -12.23
N MET A 298 -14.96 -7.88 -12.15
CA MET A 298 -14.03 -7.39 -13.17
C MET A 298 -12.79 -8.27 -13.23
N SER A 299 -12.23 -8.46 -14.43
CA SER A 299 -10.91 -9.06 -14.63
C SER A 299 -9.83 -8.18 -13.99
N ARG A 300 -8.84 -8.81 -13.36
CA ARG A 300 -7.74 -8.10 -12.70
C ARG A 300 -6.51 -8.04 -13.59
N VAL A 301 -5.80 -6.91 -13.56
CA VAL A 301 -4.42 -6.86 -14.02
C VAL A 301 -3.50 -7.26 -12.87
N HIS A 302 -2.97 -8.49 -12.92
CA HIS A 302 -2.10 -9.03 -11.88
C HIS A 302 -0.74 -8.35 -11.94
N HIS A 303 -0.37 -7.64 -10.88
CA HIS A 303 0.93 -7.00 -10.80
C HIS A 303 2.03 -8.06 -10.77
N ASN A 304 3.05 -7.91 -11.60
CA ASN A 304 4.34 -8.55 -11.35
C ASN A 304 4.92 -8.01 -10.03
N PRO A 305 5.73 -8.79 -9.29
CA PRO A 305 6.39 -8.36 -8.06
C PRO A 305 7.58 -7.43 -8.40
N ASP A 306 7.28 -6.30 -9.05
CA ASP A 306 8.24 -5.31 -9.58
C ASP A 306 9.34 -4.94 -8.61
N SER A 307 8.99 -4.88 -7.33
CA SER A 307 9.88 -4.45 -6.28
C SER A 307 10.90 -5.54 -5.92
N TRP A 308 10.56 -6.81 -6.18
CA TRP A 308 11.22 -8.00 -5.67
C TRP A 308 11.67 -9.01 -6.73
N GLU A 309 11.38 -8.80 -8.02
CA GLU A 309 11.61 -9.75 -9.13
C GLU A 309 12.63 -10.87 -8.84
N GLY A 310 13.94 -10.58 -8.89
CA GLY A 310 14.99 -11.59 -8.66
C GLY A 310 14.96 -12.29 -7.29
N TRP A 311 14.45 -11.63 -6.25
CA TRP A 311 14.23 -12.25 -4.94
C TRP A 311 13.09 -13.25 -4.98
N TYR A 312 11.93 -12.88 -5.51
CA TYR A 312 10.76 -13.75 -5.54
C TYR A 312 10.93 -14.92 -6.54
N TRP A 313 11.34 -14.62 -7.78
CA TRP A 313 11.51 -15.63 -8.83
C TRP A 313 12.80 -16.46 -8.71
N GLY A 314 13.69 -16.10 -7.78
CA GLY A 314 15.03 -16.65 -7.68
C GLY A 314 15.45 -17.01 -6.27
N ALA A 315 15.72 -16.01 -5.44
CA ALA A 315 16.24 -16.21 -4.08
C ALA A 315 15.26 -16.99 -3.17
N ALA A 316 13.96 -16.88 -3.40
CA ALA A 316 12.96 -17.64 -2.65
C ALA A 316 13.18 -19.15 -2.72
N HIS A 317 13.72 -19.65 -3.84
CA HIS A 317 14.08 -21.07 -4.01
C HIS A 317 15.37 -21.49 -3.27
N HIS A 318 16.09 -20.54 -2.65
CA HIS A 318 17.35 -20.81 -1.93
C HIS A 318 17.14 -20.78 -0.41
N TRP A 319 16.23 -19.95 0.07
CA TRP A 319 16.02 -19.76 1.51
C TRP A 319 14.56 -19.59 1.94
N GLY A 320 13.60 -19.72 1.03
CA GLY A 320 12.19 -19.47 1.30
C GLY A 320 11.86 -17.98 1.39
N GLY A 321 11.11 -17.57 2.43
CA GLY A 321 10.66 -16.20 2.59
C GLY A 321 9.57 -15.77 1.59
N SER A 322 8.77 -16.71 1.07
CA SER A 322 7.70 -16.43 0.08
C SER A 322 6.69 -15.39 0.59
N LEU A 323 6.32 -15.44 1.88
CA LEU A 323 5.45 -14.44 2.53
C LEU A 323 6.05 -13.03 2.54
N ARG A 324 7.38 -12.93 2.40
CA ARG A 324 8.13 -11.67 2.25
C ARG A 324 8.70 -11.53 0.85
N VAL A 325 8.08 -12.16 -0.15
CA VAL A 325 8.46 -12.05 -1.57
C VAL A 325 9.95 -12.34 -1.82
N GLY A 326 10.50 -13.32 -1.09
CA GLY A 326 11.88 -13.78 -1.20
C GLY A 326 12.91 -12.97 -0.41
N GLN A 327 12.49 -12.05 0.46
CA GLN A 327 13.36 -11.28 1.36
C GLN A 327 13.55 -11.98 2.72
N SER A 328 14.65 -11.66 3.44
CA SER A 328 14.84 -12.04 4.84
C SER A 328 14.06 -11.14 5.81
N GLU A 329 14.03 -11.50 7.08
CA GLU A 329 13.50 -10.64 8.15
C GLU A 329 14.48 -9.52 8.55
N THR A 330 13.97 -8.51 9.27
CA THR A 330 14.75 -7.33 9.69
C THR A 330 14.66 -7.05 11.19
N TYR A 331 14.11 -7.96 12.00
CA TYR A 331 13.86 -7.69 13.42
C TYR A 331 15.18 -7.60 14.20
N GLY A 332 15.33 -6.54 15.01
CA GLY A 332 16.53 -6.34 15.85
C GLY A 332 17.83 -5.99 15.11
N THR A 333 17.81 -5.88 13.77
CA THR A 333 19.03 -5.72 12.97
C THR A 333 19.76 -4.41 13.21
N VAL A 334 19.08 -3.34 13.67
CA VAL A 334 19.77 -2.07 13.99
C VAL A 334 20.64 -2.22 15.23
N GLU A 335 20.10 -2.83 16.27
CA GLU A 335 20.82 -3.00 17.53
C GLU A 335 22.00 -3.95 17.38
N ASP A 336 21.78 -5.10 16.73
CA ASP A 336 22.87 -6.06 16.48
C ASP A 336 23.97 -5.44 15.60
N LEU A 337 23.63 -4.71 14.54
CA LEU A 337 24.61 -4.02 13.70
C LEU A 337 25.45 -3.03 14.52
N LEU A 338 24.82 -2.14 15.29
CA LEU A 338 25.53 -1.12 16.07
C LEU A 338 26.45 -1.74 17.14
N LYS A 339 26.08 -2.89 17.69
CA LYS A 339 26.92 -3.62 18.66
C LYS A 339 28.06 -4.35 17.97
N GLU A 340 27.79 -5.13 16.93
CA GLU A 340 28.64 -6.25 16.52
C GLU A 340 29.29 -6.08 15.14
N ALA A 341 28.74 -5.28 14.24
CA ALA A 341 29.21 -5.21 12.85
C ALA A 341 30.54 -4.47 12.71
N GLU A 342 31.47 -5.01 11.94
CA GLU A 342 32.76 -4.38 11.65
C GLU A 342 32.78 -3.73 10.27
N MET A 343 31.86 -4.13 9.40
CA MET A 343 31.74 -3.62 8.03
C MET A 343 30.30 -3.71 7.52
N VAL A 344 29.90 -2.76 6.67
CA VAL A 344 28.65 -2.79 5.91
C VAL A 344 28.93 -2.72 4.41
N VAL A 345 28.35 -3.65 3.65
CA VAL A 345 28.43 -3.67 2.18
C VAL A 345 27.07 -3.28 1.60
N PHE A 346 26.96 -2.04 1.14
CA PHE A 346 25.78 -1.53 0.43
C PHE A 346 25.81 -1.99 -1.02
N TRP A 347 25.02 -3.00 -1.36
CA TRP A 347 24.99 -3.58 -2.70
C TRP A 347 23.67 -3.27 -3.40
N ALA A 348 23.72 -2.46 -4.47
CA ALA A 348 22.56 -1.88 -5.13
C ALA A 348 21.59 -1.21 -4.14
N SER A 349 22.15 -0.58 -3.11
CA SER A 349 21.44 -0.03 -1.96
C SER A 349 21.69 1.47 -1.86
N ASN A 350 20.62 2.24 -1.98
CA ASN A 350 20.61 3.69 -1.84
C ASN A 350 19.50 4.12 -0.87
N PRO A 351 19.60 3.81 0.43
CA PRO A 351 18.56 4.17 1.38
C PRO A 351 18.34 5.68 1.56
N GLU A 352 19.31 6.54 1.27
CA GLU A 352 19.11 8.01 1.27
C GLU A 352 18.21 8.46 0.11
N GLY A 353 18.39 7.90 -1.11
CA GLY A 353 17.55 8.24 -2.26
C GLY A 353 16.21 7.49 -2.30
N THR A 354 16.15 6.27 -1.76
CA THR A 354 14.97 5.39 -1.86
C THR A 354 14.15 5.28 -0.59
N SER A 355 14.70 5.65 0.58
CA SER A 355 14.06 5.54 1.91
C SER A 355 13.57 4.14 2.30
N GLY A 356 14.07 3.10 1.64
CA GLY A 356 13.48 1.76 1.68
C GLY A 356 12.12 1.73 0.99
N ALA A 357 11.08 2.08 1.73
CA ALA A 357 9.74 2.41 1.22
C ALA A 357 9.00 3.18 2.30
N TYR A 358 8.57 4.41 2.00
CA TYR A 358 7.80 5.27 2.90
C TYR A 358 8.49 5.62 4.24
N GLY A 359 9.76 5.25 4.40
CA GLY A 359 10.54 5.45 5.62
C GLY A 359 11.27 6.78 5.68
N SER A 360 11.12 7.63 4.65
CA SER A 360 11.74 8.95 4.57
C SER A 360 13.25 8.94 4.93
N PHE A 361 13.73 9.97 5.62
CA PHE A 361 15.10 10.08 6.13
C PHE A 361 15.25 9.54 7.58
N GLU A 362 14.33 8.70 8.06
CA GLU A 362 14.39 8.12 9.41
C GLU A 362 15.65 7.25 9.63
N GLY A 363 16.20 6.69 8.57
CA GLY A 363 17.44 5.90 8.60
C GLY A 363 18.73 6.72 8.61
N THR A 364 18.66 8.01 8.25
CA THR A 364 19.85 8.84 8.01
C THR A 364 20.66 9.06 9.28
N ILE A 365 19.99 9.31 10.41
CA ILE A 365 20.67 9.44 11.71
C ILE A 365 21.37 8.14 12.14
N ARG A 366 20.73 6.99 11.88
CA ARG A 366 21.31 5.67 12.19
C ARG A 366 22.55 5.40 11.35
N ARG A 367 22.50 5.74 10.06
CA ARG A 367 23.65 5.64 9.15
C ARG A 367 24.77 6.60 9.51
N LYS A 368 24.46 7.78 10.07
CA LYS A 368 25.48 8.68 10.64
C LYS A 368 26.23 8.01 11.80
N TRP A 369 25.55 7.25 12.67
CA TRP A 369 26.20 6.51 13.76
C TRP A 369 27.24 5.50 13.27
N LEU A 370 27.12 4.96 12.06
CA LEU A 370 28.17 4.10 11.47
C LEU A 370 29.52 4.82 11.39
N LYS A 371 29.51 6.11 11.00
CA LYS A 371 30.71 6.94 10.94
C LYS A 371 31.30 7.19 12.32
N GLU A 372 30.45 7.30 13.34
CA GLU A 372 30.85 7.51 14.72
C GLU A 372 31.40 6.23 15.40
N LEU A 373 31.13 5.06 14.81
CA LEU A 373 31.54 3.75 15.30
C LEU A 373 32.72 3.13 14.55
N ASP A 374 33.32 3.89 13.62
CA ASP A 374 34.44 3.46 12.76
C ASP A 374 34.17 2.13 12.03
N ILE A 375 32.93 1.95 11.56
CA ILE A 375 32.53 0.77 10.79
C ILE A 375 32.95 0.96 9.33
N ASP A 376 33.58 -0.06 8.75
CA ASP A 376 33.99 -0.01 7.34
C ASP A 376 32.79 0.03 6.40
N ILE A 377 32.84 0.90 5.38
CA ILE A 377 31.75 1.08 4.42
C ILE A 377 32.23 0.79 3.00
N VAL A 378 31.51 -0.09 2.31
CA VAL A 378 31.69 -0.38 0.89
C VAL A 378 30.37 -0.24 0.14
N HIS A 379 30.44 0.36 -1.05
CA HIS A 379 29.31 0.52 -1.95
C HIS A 379 29.56 -0.21 -3.26
N VAL A 380 28.68 -1.14 -3.63
CA VAL A 380 28.68 -1.83 -4.92
C VAL A 380 27.45 -1.36 -5.70
N ASP A 381 27.67 -0.42 -6.61
CA ASP A 381 26.62 0.21 -7.41
C ASP A 381 27.24 0.81 -8.68
N PRO A 382 26.69 0.57 -9.89
CA PRO A 382 27.15 1.24 -11.10
C PRO A 382 27.14 2.77 -11.01
N PHE A 383 26.25 3.34 -10.19
CA PHE A 383 26.09 4.78 -10.01
C PHE A 383 26.59 5.23 -8.63
N TYR A 384 27.28 6.38 -8.58
CA TYR A 384 27.74 7.00 -7.33
C TYR A 384 26.55 7.65 -6.59
N ASN A 385 25.74 6.80 -5.97
CA ASN A 385 24.42 7.16 -5.44
C ASN A 385 24.46 8.04 -4.17
N ASP A 386 23.31 8.57 -3.77
CA ASP A 386 23.18 9.52 -2.64
C ASP A 386 23.74 8.97 -1.32
N SER A 387 23.51 7.68 -1.07
CA SER A 387 24.03 7.02 0.15
C SER A 387 25.55 6.89 0.12
N CYS A 388 26.13 6.66 -1.05
CA CYS A 388 27.58 6.61 -1.22
C CYS A 388 28.22 7.99 -1.03
N GLN A 389 27.59 9.05 -1.56
CA GLN A 389 28.00 10.43 -1.31
C GLN A 389 27.89 10.81 0.16
N PHE A 390 26.78 10.44 0.81
CA PHE A 390 26.54 10.74 2.21
C PHE A 390 27.49 10.00 3.15
N LEU A 391 27.68 8.68 2.96
CA LEU A 391 28.46 7.83 3.86
C LEU A 391 29.97 7.83 3.58
N GLY A 392 30.39 8.03 2.33
CA GLY A 392 31.77 7.83 1.91
C GLY A 392 32.13 6.35 1.83
N GLY A 393 33.41 6.01 2.05
CA GLY A 393 33.90 4.63 1.95
C GLY A 393 34.32 4.22 0.53
N LYS A 394 34.57 2.93 0.32
CA LYS A 394 35.05 2.42 -0.98
C LYS A 394 33.87 2.19 -1.92
N TRP A 395 33.84 2.91 -3.03
CA TRP A 395 32.89 2.68 -4.12
C TRP A 395 33.47 1.73 -5.17
N LEU A 396 32.65 0.78 -5.62
CA LEU A 396 32.95 -0.23 -6.63
C LEU A 396 31.90 -0.15 -7.76
N PRO A 397 32.19 0.59 -8.85
CA PRO A 397 31.30 0.74 -9.99
C PRO A 397 31.32 -0.49 -10.90
N THR A 398 30.52 -1.49 -10.58
CA THR A 398 30.30 -2.62 -11.49
C THR A 398 29.53 -2.17 -12.73
N LYS A 399 29.86 -2.69 -13.92
CA LYS A 399 29.00 -2.57 -15.10
C LYS A 399 27.58 -3.04 -14.75
N PRO A 400 26.51 -2.38 -15.25
CA PRO A 400 25.15 -2.86 -15.07
C PRO A 400 25.02 -4.36 -15.43
N THR A 401 24.18 -5.08 -14.69
CA THR A 401 23.91 -6.52 -14.85
C THR A 401 25.10 -7.48 -14.66
N SER A 402 26.27 -7.00 -14.22
CA SER A 402 27.47 -7.86 -14.00
C SER A 402 27.68 -8.30 -12.55
N SER A 403 26.88 -7.82 -11.60
CA SER A 403 27.01 -8.12 -10.16
C SER A 403 27.10 -9.61 -9.80
N PRO A 404 26.42 -10.56 -10.49
CA PRO A 404 26.62 -11.99 -10.20
C PRO A 404 28.07 -12.46 -10.39
N ALA A 405 28.82 -11.89 -11.34
CA ALA A 405 30.22 -12.22 -11.55
C ALA A 405 31.10 -11.79 -10.36
N LEU A 406 30.85 -10.59 -9.82
CA LEU A 406 31.52 -10.13 -8.60
C LEU A 406 31.24 -11.07 -7.42
N ALA A 407 29.98 -11.46 -7.21
CA ALA A 407 29.61 -12.34 -6.11
C ALA A 407 30.26 -13.73 -6.23
N MET A 408 30.30 -14.31 -7.44
CA MET A 408 30.98 -15.59 -7.69
C MET A 408 32.49 -15.50 -7.44
N ALA A 409 33.14 -14.39 -7.80
CA ALA A 409 34.56 -14.20 -7.54
C ALA A 409 34.90 -13.97 -6.06
N ILE A 410 34.00 -13.34 -5.30
CA ILE A 410 34.12 -13.28 -3.84
C ILE A 410 34.07 -14.71 -3.25
N ALA A 411 33.08 -15.50 -3.66
CA ALA A 411 32.96 -16.90 -3.21
C ALA A 411 34.18 -17.74 -3.59
N TYR A 412 34.74 -17.56 -4.80
CA TYR A 412 35.96 -18.23 -5.25
C TYR A 412 37.14 -17.98 -4.30
N VAL A 413 37.37 -16.72 -3.93
CA VAL A 413 38.44 -16.35 -2.99
C VAL A 413 38.18 -16.97 -1.62
N TRP A 414 36.96 -16.90 -1.09
CA TRP A 414 36.62 -17.52 0.20
C TRP A 414 36.83 -19.04 0.19
N ILE A 415 36.49 -19.72 -0.90
CA ILE A 415 36.69 -21.16 -1.04
C ILE A 415 38.17 -21.52 -1.06
N LYS A 416 38.98 -20.82 -1.88
CA LYS A 416 40.42 -21.09 -2.03
C LYS A 416 41.20 -20.75 -0.77
N GLU A 417 40.82 -19.68 -0.07
CA GLU A 417 41.52 -19.16 1.11
C GLU A 417 40.89 -19.59 2.45
N ASN A 418 39.83 -20.41 2.42
CA ASN A 418 39.09 -20.87 3.61
C ASN A 418 38.48 -19.74 4.47
N LEU A 419 37.99 -18.67 3.86
CA LEU A 419 37.44 -17.48 4.53
C LEU A 419 35.90 -17.49 4.63
N TYR A 420 35.33 -18.64 5.01
CA TYR A 420 33.89 -18.79 5.19
C TYR A 420 33.59 -19.72 6.38
N ASP A 421 32.37 -19.62 6.90
CA ASP A 421 31.87 -20.39 8.04
C ASP A 421 31.56 -21.83 7.60
N LYS A 422 32.56 -22.72 7.72
CA LYS A 422 32.46 -24.12 7.30
C LYS A 422 31.40 -24.88 8.07
N ASP A 423 31.23 -24.59 9.37
CA ASP A 423 30.27 -25.28 10.21
C ASP A 423 28.84 -24.86 9.85
N PHE A 424 28.60 -23.57 9.59
CA PHE A 424 27.31 -23.13 9.08
C PHE A 424 27.01 -23.76 7.72
N VAL A 425 27.95 -23.70 6.77
CA VAL A 425 27.77 -24.28 5.44
C VAL A 425 27.46 -25.78 5.52
N LYS A 426 28.20 -26.54 6.33
CA LYS A 426 27.99 -27.97 6.51
C LYS A 426 26.61 -28.29 7.07
N ASN A 427 26.12 -27.52 8.03
CA ASN A 427 24.93 -27.88 8.81
C ASN A 427 23.64 -27.16 8.37
N ARG A 428 23.74 -26.07 7.60
CA ARG A 428 22.62 -25.18 7.27
C ARG A 428 22.44 -24.92 5.78
N THR A 429 23.17 -25.62 4.91
CA THR A 429 23.02 -25.48 3.45
C THR A 429 22.87 -26.84 2.78
N VAL A 430 22.35 -26.83 1.55
CA VAL A 430 22.21 -28.02 0.70
C VAL A 430 22.82 -27.71 -0.68
N GLY A 431 23.57 -28.65 -1.23
CA GLY A 431 24.15 -28.53 -2.58
C GLY A 431 25.40 -27.64 -2.68
N PHE A 432 26.01 -27.25 -1.56
CA PHE A 432 27.21 -26.40 -1.56
C PHE A 432 28.38 -27.01 -2.34
N ASP A 433 28.65 -28.32 -2.22
CA ASP A 433 29.77 -28.95 -2.92
C ASP A 433 29.62 -28.89 -4.45
N LYS A 434 28.40 -29.05 -4.96
CA LYS A 434 28.10 -28.88 -6.39
C LYS A 434 28.34 -27.44 -6.83
N TRP A 435 27.84 -26.46 -6.07
CA TRP A 435 28.06 -25.06 -6.38
C TRP A 435 29.54 -24.67 -6.28
N LYS A 436 30.26 -25.16 -5.27
CA LYS A 436 31.71 -25.00 -5.11
C LYS A 436 32.48 -25.53 -6.31
N ASN A 437 32.12 -26.71 -6.86
CA ASN A 437 32.77 -27.25 -8.06
C ASN A 437 32.56 -26.34 -9.27
N TYR A 438 31.37 -25.78 -9.46
CA TYR A 438 31.09 -24.78 -10.49
C TYR A 438 31.88 -23.46 -10.29
N ILE A 439 31.98 -22.96 -9.06
CA ILE A 439 32.78 -21.76 -8.74
C ILE A 439 34.26 -22.00 -9.03
N LEU A 440 34.77 -23.20 -8.72
CA LEU A 440 36.15 -23.61 -9.00
C LEU A 440 36.37 -24.08 -10.45
N GLY A 441 35.40 -23.91 -11.34
CA GLY A 441 35.54 -24.26 -12.76
C GLY A 441 35.67 -25.75 -13.06
N LYS A 442 35.36 -26.64 -12.11
CA LYS A 442 35.46 -28.10 -12.35
C LYS A 442 34.40 -28.60 -13.32
N ASP A 443 33.20 -28.02 -13.22
CA ASP A 443 32.02 -28.41 -13.99
C ASP A 443 32.00 -27.77 -15.39
N ASP A 444 32.35 -26.48 -15.50
CA ASP A 444 32.22 -25.70 -16.75
C ASP A 444 33.57 -25.23 -17.33
N LYS A 445 34.69 -25.63 -16.73
CA LYS A 445 36.07 -25.27 -17.13
C LYS A 445 36.39 -23.78 -17.03
N VAL A 446 35.57 -23.00 -16.31
CA VAL A 446 35.81 -21.57 -16.08
C VAL A 446 35.94 -21.31 -14.59
N GLU A 447 37.16 -21.14 -14.10
CA GLU A 447 37.36 -20.68 -12.72
C GLU A 447 36.81 -19.26 -12.56
N LYS A 448 35.96 -19.04 -11.55
CA LYS A 448 35.36 -17.73 -11.28
C LYS A 448 36.34 -16.81 -10.54
N THR A 449 37.54 -16.62 -11.07
CA THR A 449 38.63 -15.86 -10.43
C THR A 449 38.33 -14.34 -10.38
N PRO A 450 39.02 -13.57 -9.53
CA PRO A 450 38.99 -12.10 -9.61
C PRO A 450 39.36 -11.55 -11.00
N GLU A 451 40.31 -12.18 -11.70
CA GLU A 451 40.71 -11.81 -13.07
C GLU A 451 39.59 -12.06 -14.10
N TRP A 452 38.86 -13.16 -13.95
CA TRP A 452 37.66 -13.43 -14.75
C TRP A 452 36.58 -12.37 -14.48
N ALA A 453 36.25 -12.15 -13.21
CA ALA A 453 35.22 -11.17 -12.85
C ALA A 453 35.60 -9.72 -13.20
N ALA A 454 36.89 -9.39 -13.27
CA ALA A 454 37.35 -8.08 -13.72
C ALA A 454 36.90 -7.78 -15.16
N LYS A 455 36.93 -8.78 -16.05
CA LYS A 455 36.47 -8.65 -17.45
C LYS A 455 34.96 -8.41 -17.53
N GLU A 456 34.20 -9.16 -16.73
CA GLU A 456 32.74 -9.06 -16.66
C GLU A 456 32.28 -7.73 -16.05
N THR A 457 32.87 -7.35 -14.92
CA THR A 457 32.39 -6.26 -14.07
C THR A 457 32.99 -4.90 -14.40
N GLY A 458 34.16 -4.87 -15.04
CA GLY A 458 34.97 -3.65 -15.20
C GLY A 458 35.73 -3.21 -13.95
N LEU A 459 35.62 -3.93 -12.83
CA LEU A 459 36.43 -3.69 -11.63
C LEU A 459 37.84 -4.25 -11.78
N SER A 460 38.81 -3.74 -11.02
CA SER A 460 40.13 -4.36 -10.96
C SER A 460 40.09 -5.67 -10.17
N ALA A 461 40.83 -6.69 -10.63
CA ALA A 461 40.97 -7.95 -9.90
C ALA A 461 41.53 -7.74 -8.47
N LYS A 462 42.37 -6.71 -8.29
CA LYS A 462 42.89 -6.26 -7.00
C LYS A 462 41.76 -5.84 -6.05
N ASP A 463 40.85 -4.98 -6.50
CA ASP A 463 39.74 -4.51 -5.67
C ASP A 463 38.77 -5.64 -5.31
N ILE A 464 38.48 -6.53 -6.27
CA ILE A 464 37.63 -7.70 -6.05
C ILE A 464 38.22 -8.60 -4.95
N ARG A 465 39.51 -8.94 -5.07
CA ARG A 465 40.21 -9.77 -4.09
C ARG A 465 40.31 -9.09 -2.72
N ALA A 466 40.56 -7.78 -2.70
CA ALA A 466 40.63 -7.00 -1.47
C ALA A 466 39.28 -6.99 -0.74
N LEU A 467 38.17 -6.77 -1.45
CA LEU A 467 36.83 -6.87 -0.89
C LEU A 467 36.57 -8.27 -0.35
N ALA A 468 36.85 -9.31 -1.13
CA ALA A 468 36.62 -10.69 -0.71
C ALA A 468 37.37 -11.04 0.57
N ARG A 469 38.68 -10.75 0.63
CA ARG A 469 39.49 -11.00 1.83
C ARG A 469 39.04 -10.19 3.04
N LYS A 470 38.72 -8.91 2.85
CA LYS A 470 38.27 -8.03 3.94
C LYS A 470 36.94 -8.50 4.51
N TRP A 471 35.98 -8.84 3.65
CA TRP A 471 34.68 -9.36 4.07
C TRP A 471 34.84 -10.70 4.78
N GLY A 472 35.58 -11.66 4.21
CA GLY A 472 35.74 -12.99 4.80
C GLY A 472 36.47 -13.03 6.16
N ASN A 473 37.07 -11.92 6.60
CA ASN A 473 37.74 -11.78 7.90
C ASN A 473 37.00 -10.84 8.88
N LYS A 474 35.79 -10.38 8.56
CA LYS A 474 35.02 -9.43 9.38
C LYS A 474 33.59 -9.88 9.58
N LYS A 475 32.98 -9.43 10.69
CA LYS A 475 31.53 -9.44 10.89
C LYS A 475 30.88 -8.41 9.97
N VAL A 476 30.24 -8.87 8.89
CA VAL A 476 29.71 -8.00 7.84
C VAL A 476 28.19 -8.03 7.79
N TYR A 477 27.60 -6.84 7.76
CA TYR A 477 26.23 -6.63 7.36
C TYR A 477 26.14 -6.40 5.85
N LEU A 478 25.36 -7.24 5.17
CA LEU A 478 25.06 -7.07 3.75
C LEU A 478 23.81 -6.20 3.57
N ALA A 479 24.00 -4.95 3.17
CA ALA A 479 22.93 -4.03 2.83
C ALA A 479 22.50 -4.25 1.37
N ALA A 480 21.74 -5.32 1.10
CA ALA A 480 21.25 -5.61 -0.25
C ALA A 480 19.96 -4.84 -0.56
N GLY A 481 20.01 -3.98 -1.58
CA GLY A 481 18.83 -3.25 -2.05
C GLY A 481 18.32 -2.16 -1.10
N GLY A 482 17.24 -1.48 -1.50
CA GLY A 482 16.72 -0.29 -0.81
C GLY A 482 16.29 -0.54 0.64
N TRP A 483 15.81 -1.75 0.97
CA TRP A 483 15.44 -2.12 2.34
C TRP A 483 16.61 -2.74 3.14
N GLY A 484 17.73 -3.05 2.47
CA GLY A 484 18.90 -3.68 3.08
C GLY A 484 18.82 -5.20 3.17
N ASN A 485 17.65 -5.80 2.95
CA ASN A 485 17.37 -7.23 2.98
C ASN A 485 16.67 -7.71 1.68
N GLY A 486 16.70 -6.90 0.63
CA GLY A 486 16.04 -7.15 -0.64
C GLY A 486 15.66 -5.88 -1.38
N HIS A 487 14.77 -5.98 -2.37
CA HIS A 487 14.59 -4.96 -3.41
C HIS A 487 15.89 -4.75 -4.22
N GLY A 488 16.29 -3.49 -4.46
CA GLY A 488 17.47 -3.12 -5.24
C GLY A 488 17.21 -3.14 -6.73
N GLY A 489 17.67 -2.11 -7.46
CA GLY A 489 17.53 -2.07 -8.92
C GLY A 489 18.17 -3.28 -9.62
N ALA A 490 19.16 -3.89 -8.97
CA ALA A 490 19.83 -5.09 -9.45
C ALA A 490 18.92 -6.34 -9.47
N CYS A 491 17.79 -6.41 -8.75
CA CYS A 491 16.88 -7.57 -8.82
C CYS A 491 15.97 -7.58 -10.04
N ARG A 492 15.76 -6.42 -10.70
CA ARG A 492 14.72 -6.25 -11.74
C ARG A 492 15.32 -6.03 -13.13
N ASN A 493 16.22 -6.92 -13.50
CA ASN A 493 16.85 -6.97 -14.82
C ASN A 493 17.10 -8.44 -15.23
N GLN A 494 17.67 -8.65 -16.41
CA GLN A 494 17.92 -9.99 -16.99
C GLN A 494 18.76 -10.91 -16.10
N THR A 495 19.61 -10.36 -15.23
CA THR A 495 20.48 -11.10 -14.31
C THR A 495 20.00 -11.07 -12.86
N GLY A 496 18.84 -10.46 -12.60
CA GLY A 496 18.38 -10.16 -11.24
C GLY A 496 18.14 -11.38 -10.37
N ILE A 497 17.67 -12.49 -10.95
CA ILE A 497 17.58 -13.79 -10.27
C ILE A 497 18.95 -14.22 -9.75
N GLN A 498 19.99 -14.15 -10.58
CA GLN A 498 21.34 -14.57 -10.20
C GLN A 498 21.97 -13.62 -9.19
N TRP A 499 21.68 -12.31 -9.28
CA TRP A 499 22.13 -11.35 -8.29
C TRP A 499 21.58 -11.70 -6.90
N ALA A 500 20.26 -11.80 -6.77
CA ALA A 500 19.62 -12.09 -5.50
C ALA A 500 20.07 -13.45 -4.93
N ARG A 501 20.09 -14.51 -5.76
CA ARG A 501 20.57 -15.84 -5.35
C ARG A 501 22.02 -15.81 -4.87
N SER A 502 22.91 -15.14 -5.60
CA SER A 502 24.33 -15.10 -5.23
C SER A 502 24.55 -14.37 -3.92
N LEU A 503 23.78 -13.32 -3.62
CA LEU A 503 23.83 -12.63 -2.32
C LEU A 503 23.37 -13.54 -1.17
N VAL A 504 22.32 -14.34 -1.37
CA VAL A 504 21.89 -15.36 -0.39
C VAL A 504 23.00 -16.38 -0.17
N CYS A 505 23.63 -16.87 -1.23
CA CYS A 505 24.77 -17.80 -1.10
C CYS A 505 25.94 -17.18 -0.34
N LEU A 506 26.31 -15.93 -0.62
CA LEU A 506 27.40 -15.25 0.08
C LEU A 506 27.12 -15.07 1.57
N ILE A 507 25.93 -14.60 1.94
CA ILE A 507 25.61 -14.39 3.36
C ILE A 507 25.45 -15.72 4.10
N ALA A 508 24.98 -16.78 3.43
CA ALA A 508 24.98 -18.14 3.98
C ALA A 508 26.41 -18.66 4.21
N MET A 509 27.34 -18.43 3.28
CA MET A 509 28.76 -18.77 3.47
C MET A 509 29.37 -18.07 4.70
N GLN A 510 28.92 -16.86 5.04
CA GLN A 510 29.40 -16.14 6.22
C GLN A 510 28.65 -16.50 7.51
N GLY A 511 27.59 -17.31 7.44
CA GLY A 511 26.81 -17.74 8.59
C GLY A 511 25.80 -16.69 9.06
N ILE A 512 24.87 -16.31 8.18
CA ILE A 512 23.76 -15.38 8.50
C ILE A 512 23.06 -15.73 9.83
N GLY A 513 22.76 -14.70 10.62
CA GLY A 513 21.98 -14.79 11.85
C GLY A 513 22.81 -14.81 13.14
N LYS A 514 24.13 -15.03 13.05
CA LYS A 514 25.03 -14.85 14.21
C LYS A 514 25.31 -13.35 14.46
N PRO A 515 25.70 -12.97 15.69
CA PRO A 515 25.95 -11.57 16.04
C PRO A 515 26.93 -10.88 15.07
N GLY A 516 26.49 -9.79 14.44
CA GLY A 516 27.30 -9.01 13.49
C GLY A 516 27.29 -9.50 12.04
N VAL A 517 26.62 -10.61 11.72
CA VAL A 517 26.51 -11.14 10.34
C VAL A 517 25.05 -11.31 9.94
N ASN A 518 24.52 -10.31 9.24
CA ASN A 518 23.13 -10.33 8.80
C ASN A 518 22.92 -9.46 7.55
N MET A 519 21.67 -9.28 7.14
CA MET A 519 21.26 -8.34 6.11
C MET A 519 20.58 -7.11 6.73
N GLY A 520 20.91 -5.93 6.23
CA GLY A 520 20.30 -4.69 6.72
C GLY A 520 21.11 -3.45 6.34
N ASN A 521 20.43 -2.32 6.18
CA ASN A 521 21.02 -1.04 5.79
C ASN A 521 20.63 0.11 6.75
N LEU A 522 20.20 -0.25 7.97
CA LEU A 522 19.70 0.65 9.00
C LEU A 522 18.46 1.46 8.61
N GLN A 523 17.72 1.08 7.56
CA GLN A 523 16.42 1.68 7.29
C GLN A 523 15.32 1.06 8.18
N TRP A 524 15.37 -0.26 8.38
CA TRP A 524 14.44 -1.04 9.20
C TRP A 524 15.16 -1.73 10.36
N GLY A 525 14.38 -2.32 11.28
CA GLY A 525 14.92 -3.14 12.37
C GLY A 525 15.25 -2.40 13.66
N THR A 526 14.66 -1.23 13.87
CA THR A 526 14.71 -0.52 15.16
C THR A 526 13.93 -1.27 16.24
N PRO A 527 14.28 -1.09 17.53
CA PRO A 527 13.60 -1.73 18.66
C PRO A 527 12.25 -1.04 18.95
N VAL A 528 11.32 -1.08 17.99
CA VAL A 528 9.92 -0.68 18.18
C VAL A 528 9.13 -1.82 18.82
N ASP A 529 8.01 -1.50 19.49
CA ASP A 529 7.15 -2.51 20.08
C ASP A 529 6.39 -3.30 19.01
N ASN A 530 6.84 -4.53 18.75
CA ASN A 530 6.20 -5.43 17.79
C ASN A 530 4.96 -6.14 18.36
N ASN A 531 4.62 -5.94 19.64
CA ASN A 531 3.37 -6.44 20.23
C ASN A 531 2.19 -5.50 19.94
N PHE A 532 2.47 -4.22 19.69
CA PHE A 532 1.46 -3.26 19.27
C PHE A 532 1.05 -3.53 17.82
N TYR A 533 -0.23 -3.88 17.62
CA TYR A 533 -0.77 -4.13 16.30
C TYR A 533 -1.54 -2.92 15.78
N PHE A 534 -1.09 -2.39 14.65
CA PHE A 534 -1.82 -1.42 13.84
C PHE A 534 -1.74 -1.85 12.36
N PRO A 535 -2.88 -2.00 11.67
CA PRO A 535 -2.89 -2.62 10.36
C PRO A 535 -2.16 -1.76 9.31
N GLY A 536 -1.33 -2.39 8.48
CA GLY A 536 -0.78 -1.80 7.27
C GLY A 536 -1.81 -1.70 6.15
N TYR A 537 -1.53 -0.88 5.12
CA TYR A 537 -2.43 -0.77 3.96
C TYR A 537 -2.56 -2.10 3.19
N ALA A 538 -1.55 -2.97 3.26
CA ALA A 538 -1.51 -4.27 2.58
C ALA A 538 -2.50 -5.29 3.17
N GLU A 539 -3.04 -5.03 4.36
CA GLU A 539 -4.02 -5.90 5.03
C GLU A 539 -5.44 -5.71 4.50
N GLY A 540 -5.62 -4.90 3.46
CA GLY A 540 -6.84 -4.87 2.65
C GLY A 540 -7.92 -3.92 3.13
N GLY A 541 -7.81 -3.36 4.34
CA GLY A 541 -8.74 -2.35 4.81
C GLY A 541 -10.20 -2.81 4.71
N ILE A 542 -11.08 -1.96 4.16
CA ILE A 542 -12.53 -2.23 4.10
C ILE A 542 -12.94 -3.21 3.00
N SER A 543 -12.00 -3.69 2.16
CA SER A 543 -12.32 -4.70 1.14
C SER A 543 -12.57 -6.07 1.76
N GLY A 544 -11.80 -6.43 2.79
CA GLY A 544 -11.79 -7.79 3.33
C GLY A 544 -11.52 -8.86 2.26
N ASP A 545 -10.78 -8.53 1.20
CA ASP A 545 -10.49 -9.45 0.10
C ASP A 545 -9.58 -10.58 0.55
N LEU A 546 -10.11 -11.81 0.57
CA LEU A 546 -9.44 -12.99 1.12
C LEU A 546 -8.27 -13.52 0.28
N HIS A 547 -8.16 -13.08 -0.98
CA HIS A 547 -7.21 -13.68 -1.92
C HIS A 547 -6.08 -12.73 -2.28
N HIS A 548 -6.35 -11.42 -2.32
CA HIS A 548 -5.42 -10.42 -2.86
C HIS A 548 -4.92 -9.42 -1.82
N THR A 549 -5.17 -9.68 -0.53
CA THR A 549 -4.68 -8.88 0.60
C THR A 549 -4.12 -9.78 1.70
N ALA A 550 -3.35 -9.22 2.64
CA ALA A 550 -2.47 -10.03 3.48
C ALA A 550 -3.15 -10.77 4.65
N MET A 551 -4.02 -10.09 5.41
CA MET A 551 -4.54 -10.60 6.70
C MET A 551 -6.02 -10.23 6.89
N SER A 552 -6.82 -10.50 5.88
CA SER A 552 -8.25 -10.14 5.87
C SER A 552 -9.04 -10.79 7.02
N VAL A 553 -8.67 -12.02 7.41
CA VAL A 553 -9.35 -12.79 8.48
C VAL A 553 -9.00 -12.23 9.86
N GLU A 554 -7.73 -11.93 10.11
CA GLU A 554 -7.25 -11.33 11.35
C GLU A 554 -7.78 -9.89 11.51
N LEU A 555 -7.89 -9.17 10.39
CA LEU A 555 -8.42 -7.81 10.36
C LEU A 555 -9.93 -7.79 10.67
N PHE A 556 -10.69 -8.82 10.29
CA PHE A 556 -12.13 -8.91 10.60
C PHE A 556 -12.43 -8.77 12.10
N GLN A 557 -11.52 -9.24 12.95
CA GLN A 557 -11.71 -9.13 14.40
C GLN A 557 -11.64 -7.68 14.90
N ARG A 558 -10.95 -6.78 14.20
CA ARG A 558 -10.68 -5.41 14.63
C ARG A 558 -11.42 -4.36 13.82
N MET A 559 -11.70 -4.68 12.56
CA MET A 559 -12.55 -3.90 11.67
C MET A 559 -13.57 -4.87 11.07
N PRO A 560 -14.83 -4.86 11.52
CA PRO A 560 -15.84 -5.72 10.93
C PRO A 560 -16.19 -5.18 9.54
N GLN A 561 -15.64 -5.81 8.51
CA GLN A 561 -16.09 -5.67 7.13
C GLN A 561 -16.75 -6.96 6.67
N LEU A 562 -17.79 -6.86 5.84
CA LEU A 562 -18.19 -8.00 5.01
C LEU A 562 -17.06 -8.28 4.02
N PRO A 563 -16.48 -9.50 4.01
CA PRO A 563 -15.52 -9.88 2.98
C PRO A 563 -16.12 -9.67 1.60
N SER A 564 -15.37 -9.01 0.71
CA SER A 564 -15.76 -8.89 -0.69
C SER A 564 -15.10 -10.00 -1.52
N MET A 565 -15.87 -10.60 -2.43
CA MET A 565 -15.39 -11.63 -3.35
C MET A 565 -15.66 -11.19 -4.78
N ASN A 566 -14.68 -11.37 -5.67
CA ASN A 566 -14.86 -11.14 -7.09
C ASN A 566 -15.46 -12.38 -7.74
N THR A 567 -16.51 -12.22 -8.53
CA THR A 567 -17.10 -13.32 -9.31
C THR A 567 -16.32 -13.65 -10.58
N VAL A 568 -15.33 -12.83 -10.94
CA VAL A 568 -14.43 -13.03 -12.08
C VAL A 568 -13.07 -13.54 -11.60
N GLU A 569 -12.70 -14.72 -12.07
CA GLU A 569 -11.39 -15.32 -11.80
C GLU A 569 -10.37 -15.11 -12.93
N GLN A 570 -10.77 -14.45 -14.03
CA GLN A 570 -9.87 -14.10 -15.12
C GLN A 570 -8.89 -13.00 -14.68
N SER A 571 -7.62 -13.19 -15.01
CA SER A 571 -6.57 -12.20 -14.76
C SER A 571 -5.64 -12.07 -15.96
N ILE A 572 -5.00 -10.91 -16.06
CA ILE A 572 -4.01 -10.59 -17.09
C ILE A 572 -2.72 -10.21 -16.39
N PRO A 573 -1.57 -10.85 -16.66
CA PRO A 573 -0.30 -10.39 -16.12
C PRO A 573 0.00 -8.97 -16.61
N ARG A 574 0.32 -8.05 -15.71
CA ARG A 574 0.45 -6.60 -16.01
C ARG A 574 1.41 -6.29 -17.15
N LEU A 575 2.53 -7.00 -17.21
CA LEU A 575 3.52 -6.84 -18.28
C LEU A 575 2.95 -7.16 -19.66
N TRP A 576 1.91 -7.98 -19.75
CA TRP A 576 1.29 -8.45 -21.00
C TRP A 576 -0.08 -7.83 -21.28
N LEU A 577 -0.49 -6.80 -20.52
CA LEU A 577 -1.78 -6.13 -20.72
C LEU A 577 -1.98 -5.59 -22.15
N PRO A 578 -0.99 -4.95 -22.78
CA PRO A 578 -1.10 -4.52 -24.18
C PRO A 578 -1.37 -5.67 -25.15
N GLU A 579 -0.63 -6.77 -25.05
CA GLU A 579 -0.78 -7.92 -25.95
C GLU A 579 -2.12 -8.63 -25.71
N ALA A 580 -2.57 -8.71 -24.46
CA ALA A 580 -3.89 -9.24 -24.11
C ALA A 580 -5.02 -8.50 -24.83
N ILE A 581 -4.94 -7.16 -24.92
CA ILE A 581 -5.99 -6.36 -25.57
C ILE A 581 -5.79 -6.29 -27.09
N ILE A 582 -4.57 -6.12 -27.58
CA ILE A 582 -4.30 -5.99 -29.03
C ILE A 582 -4.53 -7.32 -29.74
N ASN A 583 -3.96 -8.41 -29.20
CA ASN A 583 -3.97 -9.73 -29.85
C ASN A 583 -5.10 -10.62 -29.32
N GLY A 584 -5.81 -10.19 -28.27
CA GLY A 584 -6.84 -11.00 -27.62
C GLY A 584 -6.28 -12.18 -26.81
N LYS A 585 -4.95 -12.28 -26.62
CA LYS A 585 -4.31 -13.38 -25.88
C LYS A 585 -3.06 -12.93 -25.14
N ALA A 586 -2.83 -13.52 -23.97
CA ALA A 586 -1.61 -13.33 -23.19
C ALA A 586 -1.36 -14.54 -22.28
N GLU A 587 -0.10 -14.77 -21.93
CA GLU A 587 0.29 -15.79 -20.99
C GLU A 587 1.36 -15.25 -20.04
N GLY A 588 1.39 -15.75 -18.82
CA GLY A 588 2.43 -15.40 -17.86
C GLY A 588 2.29 -16.21 -16.59
N TYR A 589 2.96 -15.74 -15.54
CA TYR A 589 2.97 -16.39 -14.23
C TYR A 589 2.49 -15.39 -13.17
N VAL A 590 1.80 -15.90 -12.15
CA VAL A 590 1.39 -15.11 -11.00
C VAL A 590 2.46 -15.18 -9.92
N TRP A 591 2.67 -14.07 -9.22
CA TRP A 591 3.24 -14.16 -7.88
C TRP A 591 2.13 -14.35 -6.85
N ASP A 592 2.39 -15.23 -5.90
CA ASP A 592 1.62 -15.47 -4.68
C ASP A 592 2.61 -15.81 -3.56
N GLY A 593 2.54 -15.09 -2.44
CA GLY A 593 3.44 -15.27 -1.30
C GLY A 593 3.15 -16.51 -0.46
N LYS A 594 2.01 -17.18 -0.65
CA LYS A 594 1.56 -18.31 0.19
C LYS A 594 2.45 -19.55 0.10
N SER A 595 3.08 -19.78 -1.04
CA SER A 595 4.08 -20.85 -1.19
C SER A 595 5.16 -20.46 -2.19
N ILE A 596 6.26 -21.21 -2.18
CA ILE A 596 7.36 -21.03 -3.14
C ILE A 596 6.90 -21.48 -4.53
N GLU A 597 6.12 -22.56 -4.61
CA GLU A 597 5.70 -23.23 -5.84
C GLU A 597 4.55 -22.52 -6.55
N ALA A 598 3.79 -21.67 -5.85
CA ALA A 598 2.65 -20.96 -6.44
C ALA A 598 3.04 -20.13 -7.67
N GLN A 599 4.30 -19.72 -7.74
CA GLN A 599 4.89 -18.97 -8.85
C GLN A 599 4.96 -19.75 -10.17
N PHE A 600 4.81 -21.08 -10.14
CA PHE A 600 4.77 -21.94 -11.33
C PHE A 600 3.36 -22.06 -11.92
N ASN A 601 2.35 -21.49 -11.26
CA ASN A 601 1.00 -21.42 -11.80
C ASN A 601 0.95 -20.46 -12.99
N LYS A 602 0.66 -21.03 -14.16
CA LYS A 602 0.52 -20.27 -15.41
C LYS A 602 -0.85 -19.60 -15.47
N VAL A 603 -0.86 -18.31 -15.79
CA VAL A 603 -2.05 -17.58 -16.20
C VAL A 603 -2.13 -17.60 -17.72
N THR A 604 -3.29 -18.00 -18.22
CA THR A 604 -3.66 -17.88 -19.64
C THR A 604 -4.83 -16.92 -19.76
N TYR A 605 -4.77 -16.07 -20.76
CA TYR A 605 -5.82 -15.12 -21.09
C TYR A 605 -6.19 -15.26 -22.58
N PRO A 606 -7.49 -15.30 -22.93
CA PRO A 606 -8.62 -15.35 -22.00
C PRO A 606 -8.62 -16.68 -21.24
N LYS A 607 -9.06 -16.64 -19.98
CA LYS A 607 -9.28 -17.87 -19.21
C LYS A 607 -10.46 -18.63 -19.86
N PRO A 608 -10.41 -19.97 -20.00
CA PRO A 608 -11.51 -20.72 -20.59
C PRO A 608 -12.87 -20.35 -19.96
N GLY A 609 -13.86 -20.05 -20.79
CA GLY A 609 -15.19 -19.59 -20.36
C GLY A 609 -15.34 -18.08 -20.14
N TYR A 610 -14.28 -17.29 -20.28
CA TYR A 610 -14.33 -15.83 -20.18
C TYR A 610 -14.11 -15.15 -21.54
N SER A 611 -14.72 -13.97 -21.70
CA SER A 611 -14.55 -13.12 -22.88
C SER A 611 -13.28 -12.26 -22.80
N PRO A 612 -12.70 -11.90 -23.95
CA PRO A 612 -11.69 -10.85 -24.03
C PRO A 612 -12.21 -9.48 -23.56
N VAL A 613 -11.28 -8.63 -23.14
CA VAL A 613 -11.49 -7.26 -22.67
C VAL A 613 -12.15 -6.41 -23.74
N LYS A 614 -13.21 -5.72 -23.33
CA LYS A 614 -13.93 -4.69 -24.08
C LYS A 614 -13.88 -3.32 -23.41
N MET A 615 -13.76 -3.30 -22.08
CA MET A 615 -13.71 -2.08 -21.29
C MET A 615 -12.50 -2.08 -20.35
N LEU A 616 -11.75 -0.99 -20.36
CA LEU A 616 -10.66 -0.73 -19.41
C LEU A 616 -11.11 0.30 -18.38
N TYR A 617 -11.23 -0.15 -17.13
CA TYR A 617 -11.36 0.73 -15.97
C TYR A 617 -9.96 1.01 -15.41
N LYS A 618 -9.42 2.16 -15.76
CA LYS A 618 -8.09 2.58 -15.34
C LYS A 618 -8.17 3.44 -14.08
N TYR A 619 -7.31 3.17 -13.10
CA TYR A 619 -7.18 3.95 -11.88
C TYR A 619 -5.74 4.48 -11.77
N GLY A 620 -5.54 5.77 -12.07
CA GLY A 620 -4.22 6.39 -12.27
C GLY A 620 -3.65 6.22 -13.69
N GLY A 621 -2.49 6.79 -13.99
CA GLY A 621 -1.96 6.84 -15.37
C GLY A 621 -0.45 6.63 -15.54
N SER A 622 0.20 5.88 -14.65
CA SER A 622 1.67 5.80 -14.56
C SER A 622 2.36 4.76 -15.45
N MET A 623 1.65 3.87 -16.16
CA MET A 623 2.28 2.73 -16.84
C MET A 623 3.22 3.16 -17.97
N PHE A 624 2.97 4.30 -18.62
CA PHE A 624 3.84 4.82 -19.68
C PHE A 624 5.27 5.11 -19.20
N GLY A 625 5.44 5.46 -17.93
CA GLY A 625 6.75 5.75 -17.33
C GLY A 625 7.29 4.64 -16.43
N THR A 626 6.54 3.56 -16.23
CA THR A 626 6.89 2.53 -15.23
C THR A 626 6.93 1.10 -15.77
N MET A 627 6.36 0.85 -16.95
CA MET A 627 6.41 -0.45 -17.61
C MET A 627 7.43 -0.47 -18.75
N PRO A 628 8.05 -1.63 -19.05
CA PRO A 628 8.98 -1.76 -20.17
C PRO A 628 8.26 -1.64 -21.52
N ASP A 629 8.96 -1.05 -22.49
CA ASP A 629 8.48 -0.82 -23.86
C ASP A 629 7.08 -0.16 -23.89
N SER A 630 6.95 1.00 -23.25
CA SER A 630 5.64 1.63 -23.03
C SER A 630 4.91 2.07 -24.31
N ASN A 631 5.60 2.15 -25.45
CA ASN A 631 5.00 2.47 -26.75
C ASN A 631 3.88 1.48 -27.14
N ARG A 632 3.98 0.21 -26.72
CA ARG A 632 2.92 -0.78 -26.99
C ARG A 632 1.62 -0.49 -26.24
N HIS A 633 1.66 0.23 -25.11
CA HIS A 633 0.44 0.68 -24.42
C HIS A 633 -0.31 1.74 -25.24
N ILE A 634 0.37 2.59 -26.00
CA ILE A 634 -0.30 3.55 -26.91
C ILE A 634 -1.14 2.78 -27.94
N LYS A 635 -0.54 1.76 -28.56
CA LYS A 635 -1.23 0.88 -29.54
C LYS A 635 -2.42 0.16 -28.92
N MET A 636 -2.30 -0.26 -27.65
CA MET A 636 -3.38 -0.87 -26.88
C MET A 636 -4.57 0.08 -26.72
N TYR A 637 -4.33 1.32 -26.28
CA TYR A 637 -5.40 2.32 -26.14
C TYR A 637 -6.10 2.59 -27.47
N GLN A 638 -5.38 2.60 -28.59
CA GLN A 638 -5.91 2.83 -29.94
C GLN A 638 -6.42 1.55 -30.64
N SER A 639 -6.50 0.44 -29.92
CA SER A 639 -7.05 -0.81 -30.46
C SER A 639 -8.56 -0.74 -30.61
N GLU A 640 -9.08 -1.30 -31.71
CA GLU A 640 -10.52 -1.43 -31.95
C GLU A 640 -11.17 -2.43 -30.99
N ASN A 641 -10.38 -3.36 -30.43
CA ASN A 641 -10.83 -4.33 -29.43
C ASN A 641 -11.27 -3.64 -28.12
N LEU A 642 -10.77 -2.43 -27.85
CA LEU A 642 -11.04 -1.68 -26.64
C LEU A 642 -12.15 -0.66 -26.88
N GLU A 643 -13.38 -1.06 -26.60
CA GLU A 643 -14.59 -0.30 -26.91
C GLU A 643 -14.78 0.93 -26.00
N PHE A 644 -14.33 0.85 -24.74
CA PHE A 644 -14.46 1.95 -23.79
C PHE A 644 -13.30 2.01 -22.79
N VAL A 645 -12.84 3.23 -22.53
CA VAL A 645 -11.81 3.52 -21.52
C VAL A 645 -12.31 4.61 -20.57
N VAL A 646 -12.49 4.24 -19.31
CA VAL A 646 -12.67 5.20 -18.22
C VAL A 646 -11.37 5.29 -17.42
N ASN A 647 -10.94 6.51 -17.10
CA ASN A 647 -9.79 6.72 -16.24
C ASN A 647 -10.15 7.59 -15.05
N GLN A 648 -10.05 6.99 -13.87
CA GLN A 648 -10.21 7.66 -12.60
C GLN A 648 -8.82 8.08 -12.08
N SER A 649 -8.52 9.37 -12.16
CA SER A 649 -7.18 9.91 -11.87
C SER A 649 -7.25 11.25 -11.13
N ILE A 650 -6.12 11.66 -10.56
CA ILE A 650 -5.97 12.95 -9.88
C ILE A 650 -5.43 14.02 -10.84
N TRP A 651 -4.48 13.65 -11.71
CA TRP A 651 -3.81 14.58 -12.63
C TRP A 651 -4.02 14.20 -14.10
N MET A 652 -4.01 15.20 -14.98
CA MET A 652 -4.14 15.09 -16.43
C MET A 652 -2.79 14.74 -17.08
N GLU A 653 -2.27 13.55 -16.77
CA GLU A 653 -0.93 13.11 -17.15
C GLU A 653 -0.92 11.68 -17.69
N GLY A 654 0.19 11.29 -18.34
CA GLY A 654 0.42 9.92 -18.82
C GLY A 654 -0.76 9.34 -19.59
N GLU A 655 -1.24 8.18 -19.13
CA GLU A 655 -2.33 7.42 -19.76
C GLU A 655 -3.71 8.10 -19.66
N THR A 656 -3.89 9.08 -18.76
CA THR A 656 -5.18 9.79 -18.61
C THR A 656 -5.62 10.41 -19.93
N LYS A 657 -4.67 10.90 -20.73
CA LYS A 657 -4.87 11.54 -22.05
C LYS A 657 -5.34 10.57 -23.15
N TYR A 658 -5.45 9.27 -22.84
CA TYR A 658 -5.86 8.22 -23.79
C TYR A 658 -7.24 7.62 -23.45
N SER A 659 -8.00 8.31 -22.60
CA SER A 659 -9.29 7.82 -22.09
C SER A 659 -10.45 8.39 -22.91
N ASP A 660 -11.59 7.69 -22.95
CA ASP A 660 -12.83 8.23 -23.51
C ASP A 660 -13.54 9.11 -22.48
N LEU A 661 -13.48 8.71 -21.21
CA LEU A 661 -14.03 9.45 -20.08
C LEU A 661 -13.00 9.54 -18.96
N ILE A 662 -12.84 10.74 -18.40
CA ILE A 662 -11.96 11.02 -17.27
C ILE A 662 -12.84 11.40 -16.07
N SER A 663 -12.68 10.65 -14.98
CA SER A 663 -13.32 10.93 -13.69
C SER A 663 -12.31 11.58 -12.75
N ALA A 664 -12.60 12.79 -12.28
CA ALA A 664 -11.74 13.51 -11.34
C ALA A 664 -11.82 12.87 -9.95
N SER A 665 -10.72 12.28 -9.47
CA SER A 665 -10.62 11.82 -8.08
C SER A 665 -10.25 12.95 -7.14
N LEU A 666 -10.90 13.00 -5.98
CA LEU A 666 -10.46 13.84 -4.88
C LEU A 666 -9.16 13.28 -4.29
N HIS A 667 -8.18 14.16 -4.12
CA HIS A 667 -6.97 13.89 -3.37
C HIS A 667 -7.26 14.06 -1.87
N LYS A 668 -6.58 13.30 -1.00
CA LYS A 668 -6.69 13.35 0.47
C LYS A 668 -6.35 14.70 1.14
N PHE A 669 -5.81 15.66 0.38
CA PHE A 669 -5.27 16.92 0.90
C PHE A 669 -6.07 18.10 0.38
#